data_AF-A0A954A9W1-F1
#
_entry.id   AF-A0A954A9W1-F1
#
_cell.length_a   1.000
_cell.length_b   1.000
_cell.length_c   1.000
_cell.angle_alpha   90.00
_cell.angle_beta   90.00
_cell.angle_gamma   90.00
#
_symmetry.space_group_name_H-M   'P 1'
#
loop_
_entity.id
_entity.type
_entity.pdbx_description
1 polymer ?
#
loop_
_entity_poly.entity_id
_entity_poly.type
_entity_poly.pdbx_seq_one_letter_code
_entity_poly.pdbx_strand_id
1 'polypeptide(L)'
;QGLLAWLEHDNFVLMGLASFALEGLDGESGVDRQAERALEPRTSLGFTTLSVENQREFREQVRRMGASHCELDSWVVTYKSQEESLIHRAGKIDNVIFKHFDDQGRHVGYYHLRGLFTFKAIQTLGGQIPFVRLKLADLLKRAGFNRGSIKWKAFTNAYNSIPVEYLFEAEPDQIAEIVETILYVEQSRELRTHVVVDDERRKGLYFLVLPRQGYSEGLRTRIEDILIEGLGATYSDSRVYFGKFDTVLLTFFFTATQPLKTFARDQLDERVRAVAGTWDDRFHRVLVRLEGDRAADLFAAYRDAFPEDYQLATPPSEAALDVHHLERIRSDDSREVSFAILQNEADQAQSMCRLRVYLRKNVYLSTLLPLLDDFGLQIVDQAAFRVRPKGGRELFTQTFRIAEVDPESPLLLRSAEVLDGLEMVFGRRIDSDPLNRLIVDAGLGWRDVNVIRAYVNYMRQLGVGNTFAFMANTFRQNHEVTKLLMELYRTRFDPSLKVAVEPAETELQARTRVASTVEEELLVALQQVPSQAQDTFLRRLLNLFTSTLRTTRYQGSEDSDQKYRLAIKIDSGALVMGSHPRPWREIFVHHYGTEGIHIRGGRLARGGIRWSDRLSDYREEVLGLMRTQMVKNVLIVPVGAKGGFVVRRPKTDRDERQLQGESMYRVYINALLDITDNVVDGQVVHPEDVVCYDGEDPYLVVAADKGTAHLSDTANSISQERGFWLGDAFASGGRHGYDHKALGITARGAWECVRRHFAELGVDPERDTISAVGIGDMSGDVFGNGMLCSRTIQLKAAFNHLHIFVDPDPDTAASFEERCRLFALPRSTWLDYDRSTLSAGGGIYDRNAKTITLSAEATRMFGFDDPTQRPQDVIRSILKMKVDLLWNGGIGTYIKSAGEDNRDVGDLTNEAVRVDAREVRARVLGEGGNLGVTSQGRIDLALRGVRLNADFVDNSAGVNCSDHEVNLKILLAAEIKAGRLDWEERNELLARLSDDVCLSVLRSNFDQALALSLDAVRSQRDVYSIERVIKSLEDLGVVDRIRDHLPDLEDISSRNIKSQGMTRPELATLNAFTKMEVYRRLLDSPVGAIPDLDDYLISYFPDQLVEFCGERFGEHLLAREISMTVITNLL
;
A
#
# COMPACT_ATOMS: atom_id res chain seq x y z
N GLN A 1 63.73 52.33 29.43
CA GLN A 1 64.61 52.24 28.25
C GLN A 1 64.42 50.96 27.43
N GLY A 2 64.64 49.75 27.98
CA GLY A 2 64.47 48.50 27.21
C GLY A 2 63.10 48.29 26.56
N LEU A 3 62.00 48.70 27.22
CA LEU A 3 60.66 48.67 26.64
C LEU A 3 60.50 49.63 25.46
N LEU A 4 61.03 50.87 25.55
CA LEU A 4 60.96 51.85 24.46
C LEU A 4 61.69 51.36 23.21
N ALA A 5 62.90 50.82 23.39
CA ALA A 5 63.64 50.19 22.30
C ALA A 5 62.82 49.05 21.69
N TRP A 6 62.20 48.19 22.51
CA TRP A 6 61.35 47.13 22.00
C TRP A 6 60.16 47.67 21.18
N LEU A 7 59.45 48.69 21.66
CA LEU A 7 58.34 49.31 20.92
C LEU A 7 58.79 49.88 19.57
N GLU A 8 59.96 50.50 19.50
CA GLU A 8 60.55 51.09 18.29
C GLU A 8 60.95 50.03 17.23
N HIS A 9 61.26 48.80 17.64
CA HIS A 9 61.66 47.71 16.73
C HIS A 9 60.44 46.98 16.10
N ASP A 10 59.56 47.74 15.45
CA ASP A 10 58.34 47.28 14.77
C ASP A 10 57.34 46.52 15.67
N ASN A 11 57.38 46.75 16.99
CA ASN A 11 56.42 46.13 17.92
C ASN A 11 55.22 47.05 18.22
N PHE A 12 55.29 48.33 17.83
CA PHE A 12 54.22 49.28 18.08
C PHE A 12 54.04 50.23 16.90
N VAL A 13 52.80 50.32 16.39
CA VAL A 13 52.39 51.31 15.41
C VAL A 13 52.06 52.59 16.17
N LEU A 14 53.03 53.48 16.29
CA LEU A 14 52.84 54.76 16.98
C LEU A 14 51.90 55.67 16.17
N MET A 15 50.76 56.02 16.74
CA MET A 15 49.74 56.89 16.13
C MET A 15 49.76 58.30 16.72
N GLY A 16 50.23 58.43 17.95
CA GLY A 16 50.56 59.73 18.52
C GLY A 16 51.31 59.64 19.84
N LEU A 17 51.90 60.77 20.22
CA LEU A 17 52.70 60.94 21.43
C LEU A 17 52.29 62.26 22.10
N ALA A 18 52.01 62.21 23.40
CA ALA A 18 51.86 63.40 24.23
C ALA A 18 52.91 63.41 25.35
N SER A 19 53.45 64.58 25.65
CA SER A 19 54.30 64.81 26.82
C SER A 19 53.60 65.75 27.80
N PHE A 20 53.71 65.43 29.08
CA PHE A 20 53.14 66.21 30.18
C PHE A 20 54.27 66.58 31.14
N ALA A 21 54.26 67.81 31.63
CA ALA A 21 55.19 68.25 32.68
C ALA A 21 54.46 68.42 34.00
N LEU A 22 55.14 68.11 35.10
CA LEU A 22 54.72 68.49 36.43
C LEU A 22 55.25 69.92 36.68
N GLU A 23 54.39 70.93 36.60
CA GLU A 23 54.80 72.31 36.88
C GLU A 23 54.64 72.65 38.37
N GLY A 24 55.74 73.07 39.00
CA GLY A 24 55.77 73.60 40.37
C GLY A 24 55.98 72.56 41.47
N LEU A 25 57.23 72.12 41.69
CA LEU A 25 57.65 71.39 42.90
C LEU A 25 59.06 71.84 43.32
N ASP A 26 59.15 73.04 43.91
CA ASP A 26 60.27 73.38 44.78
C ASP A 26 59.91 73.00 46.22
N GLY A 27 60.66 72.08 46.80
CA GLY A 27 60.72 71.90 48.26
C GLY A 27 59.95 70.69 48.81
N GLU A 28 60.64 69.98 49.67
CA GLU A 28 60.26 68.76 50.38
C GLU A 28 58.85 68.79 51.02
N SER A 29 58.26 67.60 51.11
CA SER A 29 57.04 67.21 51.83
C SER A 29 55.68 67.40 51.12
N GLY A 30 55.26 66.32 50.46
CA GLY A 30 53.88 65.80 50.54
C GLY A 30 52.75 66.63 49.94
N VAL A 31 52.66 66.71 48.61
CA VAL A 31 51.41 67.11 47.93
C VAL A 31 51.24 66.36 46.59
N ASP A 32 50.83 65.10 46.65
CA ASP A 32 50.56 64.30 45.43
C ASP A 32 49.10 64.41 44.92
N ARG A 33 48.30 65.34 45.47
CA ARG A 33 46.87 65.50 45.10
C ARG A 33 46.51 66.81 44.39
N GLN A 34 47.37 67.84 44.44
CA GLN A 34 47.07 69.13 43.78
C GLN A 34 47.80 69.34 42.45
N ALA A 35 48.98 68.74 42.22
CA ALA A 35 49.73 68.86 40.96
C ALA A 35 49.06 68.12 39.77
N GLU A 36 48.19 67.14 40.03
CA GLU A 36 47.49 66.38 38.98
C GLU A 36 46.37 67.16 38.26
N ARG A 37 45.90 68.29 38.83
CA ARG A 37 44.80 69.08 38.23
C ARG A 37 45.26 69.95 37.05
N ALA A 38 46.57 70.17 36.88
CA ALA A 38 47.14 71.02 35.84
C ALA A 38 48.05 70.26 34.85
N LEU A 39 47.81 68.95 34.65
CA LEU A 39 48.46 68.19 33.58
C LEU A 39 47.89 68.63 32.22
N GLU A 40 48.43 69.71 31.66
CA GLU A 40 48.24 70.08 30.26
C GLU A 40 49.40 69.53 29.41
N PRO A 41 49.11 69.03 28.20
CA PRO A 41 50.15 68.47 27.33
C PRO A 41 51.10 69.59 26.86
N ARG A 42 52.39 69.47 27.18
CA ARG A 42 53.46 70.35 26.65
C ARG A 42 53.67 70.14 25.16
N THR A 43 53.46 68.93 24.70
CA THR A 43 53.59 68.56 23.29
C THR A 43 52.58 67.48 22.98
N SER A 44 51.92 67.59 21.83
CA SER A 44 51.03 66.56 21.30
C SER A 44 51.32 66.42 19.80
N LEU A 45 51.72 65.23 19.37
CA LEU A 45 52.13 64.92 18.00
C LEU A 45 51.35 63.71 17.48
N GLY A 46 50.85 63.79 16.25
CA GLY A 46 50.02 62.73 15.64
C GLY A 46 48.54 62.83 16.04
N PHE A 47 47.81 61.71 16.07
CA PHE A 47 46.39 61.63 16.43
C PHE A 47 46.15 61.75 17.96
N THR A 48 46.84 62.69 18.62
CA THR A 48 46.79 62.93 20.08
C THR A 48 46.05 64.21 20.46
N THR A 49 45.06 64.65 19.69
CA THR A 49 44.02 65.53 20.24
C THR A 49 43.22 64.74 21.26
N LEU A 50 43.67 64.79 22.52
CA LEU A 50 42.99 64.13 23.64
C LEU A 50 41.59 64.74 23.77
N SER A 51 40.57 63.97 23.40
CA SER A 51 39.18 64.26 23.77
C SER A 51 39.09 64.45 25.30
N VAL A 52 38.05 65.14 25.77
CA VAL A 52 37.82 65.32 27.22
C VAL A 52 37.79 63.95 27.95
N GLU A 53 37.28 62.93 27.27
CA GLU A 53 37.27 61.53 27.72
C GLU A 53 38.70 60.97 27.83
N ASN A 54 39.53 61.10 26.79
CA ASN A 54 40.92 60.62 26.79
C ASN A 54 41.79 61.31 27.85
N GLN A 55 41.57 62.60 28.11
CA GLN A 55 42.25 63.31 29.20
C GLN A 55 41.83 62.78 30.57
N ARG A 56 40.56 62.40 30.73
CA ARG A 56 40.04 61.80 31.95
C ARG A 56 40.65 60.41 32.16
N GLU A 57 40.69 59.57 31.14
CA GLU A 57 41.33 58.24 31.18
C GLU A 57 42.82 58.35 31.53
N PHE A 58 43.56 59.24 30.85
CA PHE A 58 44.98 59.46 31.14
C PHE A 58 45.21 59.84 32.62
N ARG A 59 44.45 60.80 33.15
CA ARG A 59 44.56 61.23 34.55
C ARG A 59 44.22 60.12 35.53
N GLU A 60 43.23 59.29 35.21
CA GLU A 60 42.87 58.15 36.04
C GLU A 60 43.99 57.11 36.08
N GLN A 61 44.60 56.82 34.94
CA GLN A 61 45.70 55.86 34.85
C GLN A 61 46.98 56.38 35.53
N VAL A 62 47.26 57.68 35.43
CA VAL A 62 48.33 58.32 36.22
C VAL A 62 48.08 58.20 37.72
N ARG A 63 46.84 58.34 38.20
CA ARG A 63 46.51 58.10 39.62
C ARG A 63 46.72 56.64 40.02
N ARG A 64 46.27 55.70 39.18
CA ARG A 64 46.49 54.26 39.41
C ARG A 64 47.99 53.94 39.46
N MET A 65 48.78 54.55 38.60
CA MET A 65 50.24 54.45 38.58
C MET A 65 50.90 55.00 39.87
N GLY A 66 50.35 56.08 40.45
CA GLY A 66 50.79 56.61 41.74
C GLY A 66 50.36 55.78 42.94
N ALA A 67 49.24 55.05 42.83
CA ALA A 67 48.68 54.21 43.89
C ALA A 67 49.05 52.71 43.78
N SER A 68 49.77 52.29 42.73
CA SER A 68 50.14 50.89 42.54
C SER A 68 51.16 50.43 43.59
N HIS A 69 50.94 49.24 44.13
CA HIS A 69 51.83 48.59 45.10
C HIS A 69 52.95 47.79 44.39
N CYS A 70 52.87 47.66 43.06
CA CYS A 70 53.88 47.03 42.23
C CYS A 70 54.88 48.09 41.73
N GLU A 71 56.16 47.95 42.09
CA GLU A 71 57.21 48.90 41.70
C GLU A 71 57.32 49.06 40.17
N LEU A 72 57.04 47.98 39.40
CA LEU A 72 57.06 47.99 37.94
C LEU A 72 55.89 48.77 37.33
N ASP A 73 54.68 48.54 37.82
CA ASP A 73 53.47 49.23 37.36
C ASP A 73 53.42 50.69 37.85
N SER A 74 54.30 51.06 38.79
CA SER A 74 54.56 52.46 39.16
C SER A 74 55.38 53.23 38.12
N TRP A 75 56.02 52.55 37.14
CA TRP A 75 56.90 53.18 36.13
C TRP A 75 56.33 53.17 34.71
N VAL A 76 55.52 52.16 34.39
CA VAL A 76 54.81 52.06 33.12
C VAL A 76 53.40 51.55 33.37
N VAL A 77 52.39 52.22 32.82
CA VAL A 77 51.01 51.73 32.79
C VAL A 77 50.57 51.62 31.36
N THR A 78 49.95 50.49 31.03
CA THR A 78 49.35 50.25 29.72
C THR A 78 47.85 50.07 29.85
N TYR A 79 47.08 50.60 28.91
CA TYR A 79 45.63 50.37 28.85
C TYR A 79 45.10 50.57 27.43
N LYS A 80 44.10 49.77 27.04
CA LYS A 80 43.27 50.05 25.86
C LYS A 80 42.35 51.27 26.09
N SER A 81 42.27 52.22 25.16
CA SER A 81 41.30 53.33 25.23
C SER A 81 39.89 52.89 24.90
N GLN A 82 38.88 53.69 25.24
CA GLN A 82 37.52 53.48 24.77
C GLN A 82 37.34 53.68 23.25
N GLU A 83 38.19 54.48 22.61
CA GLU A 83 38.20 54.71 21.17
C GLU A 83 38.75 53.51 20.38
N GLU A 84 38.17 53.26 19.20
CA GLU A 84 38.69 52.31 18.22
C GLU A 84 39.57 53.01 17.20
N SER A 85 40.66 52.34 16.82
CA SER A 85 41.51 52.78 15.75
C SER A 85 40.79 52.64 14.41
N LEU A 86 40.74 53.73 13.65
CA LEU A 86 40.37 53.72 12.23
C LEU A 86 41.59 53.50 11.31
N ILE A 87 42.79 53.39 11.90
CA ILE A 87 44.07 53.35 11.20
C ILE A 87 44.71 51.98 11.43
N HIS A 88 45.31 51.42 10.37
CA HIS A 88 45.94 50.09 10.33
C HIS A 88 44.98 48.90 10.48
N ARG A 89 44.17 48.83 11.55
CA ARG A 89 43.12 47.81 11.73
C ARG A 89 42.05 48.31 12.71
N ALA A 90 40.82 47.82 12.55
CA ALA A 90 39.78 47.99 13.56
C ALA A 90 40.20 47.28 14.85
N GLY A 91 40.30 48.03 15.94
CA GLY A 91 40.75 47.53 17.24
C GLY A 91 40.98 48.67 18.23
N LYS A 92 40.92 48.39 19.52
CA LYS A 92 41.11 49.43 20.56
C LYS A 92 42.55 49.93 20.58
N ILE A 93 42.72 51.25 20.65
CA ILE A 93 44.05 51.90 20.68
C ILE A 93 44.76 51.52 21.98
N ASP A 94 45.98 51.02 21.85
CA ASP A 94 46.91 50.77 22.94
C ASP A 94 47.52 52.08 23.43
N ASN A 95 47.40 52.34 24.74
CA ASN A 95 48.01 53.48 25.40
C ASN A 95 49.12 52.98 26.32
N VAL A 96 50.28 53.62 26.24
CA VAL A 96 51.43 53.33 27.11
C VAL A 96 51.89 54.62 27.76
N ILE A 97 51.77 54.71 29.09
CA ILE A 97 52.19 55.86 29.89
C ILE A 97 53.51 55.52 30.58
N PHE A 98 54.49 56.41 30.49
CA PHE A 98 55.78 56.32 31.17
C PHE A 98 55.98 57.54 32.06
N LYS A 99 56.60 57.34 33.22
CA LYS A 99 57.19 58.44 33.99
C LYS A 99 58.41 59.00 33.26
N HIS A 100 58.46 60.32 33.12
CA HIS A 100 59.60 61.08 32.59
C HIS A 100 60.44 61.59 33.76
N PHE A 101 61.73 61.27 33.74
CA PHE A 101 62.69 61.70 34.77
C PHE A 101 63.70 62.67 34.17
N ASP A 102 64.17 63.64 34.95
CA ASP A 102 65.30 64.50 34.58
C ASP A 102 66.64 63.76 34.70
N ASP A 103 67.73 64.41 34.27
CA ASP A 103 69.10 63.86 34.33
C ASP A 103 69.57 63.56 35.78
N GLN A 104 68.86 64.06 36.79
CA GLN A 104 69.11 63.82 38.21
C GLN A 104 68.24 62.69 38.79
N GLY A 105 67.42 62.04 37.95
CA GLY A 105 66.53 60.94 38.34
C GLY A 105 65.25 61.39 39.06
N ARG A 106 64.92 62.68 39.04
CA ARG A 106 63.67 63.21 39.62
C ARG A 106 62.54 63.10 38.60
N HIS A 107 61.36 62.72 39.06
CA HIS A 107 60.18 62.59 38.21
C HIS A 107 59.64 63.98 37.84
N VAL A 108 59.69 64.32 36.56
CA VAL A 108 59.37 65.67 36.03
C VAL A 108 58.15 65.70 35.11
N GLY A 109 57.53 64.55 34.83
CA GLY A 109 56.38 64.50 33.93
C GLY A 109 56.04 63.10 33.43
N TYR A 110 55.21 63.02 32.40
CA TYR A 110 54.79 61.76 31.78
C TYR A 110 54.91 61.79 30.27
N TYR A 111 55.22 60.65 29.66
CA TYR A 111 55.04 60.42 28.22
C TYR A 111 53.86 59.47 28.01
N HIS A 112 52.98 59.81 27.07
CA HIS A 112 51.82 59.00 26.69
C HIS A 112 51.92 58.66 25.21
N LEU A 113 52.22 57.39 24.92
CA LEU A 113 52.18 56.83 23.58
C LEU A 113 50.78 56.30 23.30
N ARG A 114 50.22 56.62 22.13
CA ARG A 114 48.97 56.06 21.60
C ARG A 114 49.27 55.34 20.30
N GLY A 115 48.77 54.12 20.13
CA GLY A 115 49.05 53.33 18.94
C GLY A 115 48.40 51.97 18.96
N LEU A 116 48.96 51.02 18.20
CA LEU A 116 48.55 49.62 18.24
C LEU A 116 49.77 48.71 18.36
N PHE A 117 49.71 47.69 19.21
CA PHE A 117 50.69 46.60 19.13
C PHE A 117 50.60 45.92 17.75
N THR A 118 51.76 45.71 17.12
CA THR A 118 51.83 45.02 15.83
C THR A 118 51.60 43.52 16.03
N PHE A 119 51.30 42.80 14.94
CA PHE A 119 51.19 41.34 14.97
C PHE A 119 52.48 40.68 15.52
N LYS A 120 53.66 41.24 15.19
CA LYS A 120 54.96 40.80 15.73
C LYS A 120 55.03 40.91 17.25
N ALA A 121 54.55 42.01 17.81
CA ALA A 121 54.51 42.22 19.26
C ALA A 121 53.60 41.22 19.96
N ILE A 122 52.42 41.00 19.38
CA ILE A 122 51.40 40.08 19.89
C ILE A 122 51.93 38.65 19.90
N GLN A 123 52.64 38.21 18.86
CA GLN A 123 53.23 36.87 18.78
C GLN A 123 54.51 36.66 19.62
N THR A 124 55.11 37.72 20.16
CA THR A 124 56.31 37.60 20.98
C THR A 124 55.98 36.95 22.33
N LEU A 125 56.78 35.97 22.77
CA LEU A 125 56.57 35.31 24.08
C LEU A 125 56.74 36.33 25.22
N GLY A 126 55.81 36.35 26.17
CA GLY A 126 55.81 37.31 27.29
C GLY A 126 57.13 37.37 28.06
N GLY A 127 57.79 36.22 28.26
CA GLY A 127 59.10 36.12 28.90
C GLY A 127 60.27 36.77 28.13
N GLN A 128 60.08 37.17 26.88
CA GLN A 128 61.08 37.86 26.05
C GLN A 128 60.87 39.38 26.02
N ILE A 129 59.71 39.87 26.46
CA ILE A 129 59.33 41.29 26.37
C ILE A 129 59.92 42.04 27.57
N PRO A 130 60.70 43.14 27.40
CA PRO A 130 61.51 43.75 28.46
C PRO A 130 60.78 44.16 29.76
N PHE A 131 59.50 44.54 29.69
CA PHE A 131 58.66 44.89 30.86
C PHE A 131 57.95 43.67 31.44
N VAL A 132 57.24 42.94 30.58
CA VAL A 132 56.47 41.76 30.96
C VAL A 132 57.36 40.62 31.51
N ARG A 133 58.61 40.47 31.05
CA ARG A 133 59.54 39.47 31.60
C ARG A 133 59.93 39.75 33.06
N LEU A 134 59.83 41.00 33.50
CA LEU A 134 60.11 41.37 34.89
C LEU A 134 58.98 40.91 35.81
N LYS A 135 57.72 41.02 35.36
CA LYS A 135 56.56 40.42 36.04
C LYS A 135 56.73 38.90 36.18
N LEU A 136 57.15 38.21 35.11
CA LEU A 136 57.49 36.78 35.16
C LEU A 136 58.61 36.47 36.17
N ALA A 137 59.68 37.27 36.18
CA ALA A 137 60.81 37.07 37.09
C ALA A 137 60.39 37.24 38.57
N ASP A 138 59.53 38.22 38.86
CA ASP A 138 58.97 38.43 40.19
C ASP A 138 58.08 37.26 40.62
N LEU A 139 57.17 36.81 39.75
CA LEU A 139 56.30 35.66 40.01
C LEU A 139 57.08 34.37 40.28
N LEU A 140 58.11 34.09 39.47
CA LEU A 140 58.96 32.93 39.68
C LEU A 140 59.75 33.00 41.00
N LYS A 141 60.12 34.22 41.44
CA LYS A 141 60.78 34.46 42.73
C LYS A 141 59.80 34.25 43.89
N ARG A 142 58.58 34.78 43.81
CA ARG A 142 57.50 34.58 44.81
C ARG A 142 57.14 33.10 44.96
N ALA A 143 57.07 32.37 43.85
CA ALA A 143 56.74 30.95 43.85
C ALA A 143 57.87 30.03 44.38
N GLY A 144 59.09 30.56 44.58
CA GLY A 144 60.22 29.80 45.13
C GLY A 144 60.72 28.66 44.23
N PHE A 145 60.43 28.69 42.93
CA PHE A 145 60.83 27.61 42.03
C PHE A 145 62.31 27.69 41.64
N ASN A 146 63.05 26.61 41.86
CA ASN A 146 64.43 26.50 41.41
C ASN A 146 64.51 26.66 39.88
N ARG A 147 65.38 27.57 39.41
CA ARG A 147 65.61 27.84 37.98
C ARG A 147 65.94 26.55 37.25
N GLY A 148 65.22 26.27 36.16
CA GLY A 148 65.41 25.07 35.33
C GLY A 148 64.66 23.81 35.81
N SER A 149 64.02 23.82 36.98
CA SER A 149 63.17 22.72 37.44
C SER A 149 61.94 22.51 36.54
N ILE A 150 61.28 21.34 36.66
CA ILE A 150 60.05 21.04 35.91
C ILE A 150 58.96 22.08 36.22
N LYS A 151 58.78 22.44 37.49
CA LYS A 151 57.82 23.47 37.92
C LYS A 151 58.16 24.85 37.34
N TRP A 152 59.43 25.23 37.32
CA TRP A 152 59.89 26.49 36.72
C TRP A 152 59.59 26.57 35.21
N LYS A 153 59.84 25.47 34.48
CA LYS A 153 59.54 25.38 33.04
C LYS A 153 58.05 25.38 32.76
N ALA A 154 57.26 24.64 33.55
CA ALA A 154 55.81 24.58 33.41
C ALA A 154 55.17 25.96 33.66
N PHE A 155 55.55 26.64 34.73
CA PHE A 155 55.07 27.99 35.05
C PHE A 155 55.42 29.00 33.95
N THR A 156 56.66 28.95 33.46
CA THR A 156 57.11 29.84 32.36
C THR A 156 56.33 29.58 31.06
N ASN A 157 56.01 28.32 30.75
CA ASN A 157 55.23 27.97 29.57
C ASN A 157 53.78 28.44 29.68
N ALA A 158 53.13 28.19 30.83
CA ALA A 158 51.78 28.67 31.11
C ALA A 158 51.70 30.19 31.04
N TYR A 159 52.66 30.91 31.62
CA TYR A 159 52.77 32.37 31.51
C TYR A 159 52.85 32.84 30.05
N ASN A 160 53.67 32.19 29.22
CA ASN A 160 53.83 32.54 27.81
C ASN A 160 52.60 32.21 26.94
N SER A 161 51.64 31.43 27.45
CA SER A 161 50.39 31.12 26.75
C SER A 161 49.31 32.21 26.92
N ILE A 162 49.51 33.13 27.87
CA ILE A 162 48.62 34.27 28.12
C ILE A 162 48.89 35.36 27.07
N PRO A 163 47.84 35.99 26.48
CA PRO A 163 48.01 37.10 25.55
C PRO A 163 48.86 38.23 26.11
N VAL A 164 49.77 38.73 25.28
CA VAL A 164 50.74 39.78 25.66
C VAL A 164 50.02 41.02 26.16
N GLU A 165 48.92 41.38 25.52
CA GLU A 165 48.06 42.50 25.86
C GLU A 165 47.54 42.41 27.30
N TYR A 166 47.13 41.21 27.73
CA TYR A 166 46.69 40.98 29.10
C TYR A 166 47.87 41.07 30.09
N LEU A 167 49.03 40.50 29.73
CA LEU A 167 50.23 40.52 30.58
C LEU A 167 50.78 41.94 30.81
N PHE A 168 50.55 42.86 29.88
CA PHE A 168 50.90 44.26 30.04
C PHE A 168 50.01 44.95 31.09
N GLU A 169 48.69 44.75 31.01
CA GLU A 169 47.71 45.42 31.87
C GLU A 169 47.56 44.79 33.27
N ALA A 170 47.67 43.46 33.39
CA ALA A 170 47.37 42.75 34.63
C ALA A 170 48.46 42.89 35.70
N GLU A 171 48.04 42.97 36.96
CA GLU A 171 48.94 42.95 38.12
C GLU A 171 49.50 41.53 38.33
N PRO A 172 50.70 41.37 38.93
CA PRO A 172 51.33 40.05 39.11
C PRO A 172 50.41 39.01 39.76
N ASP A 173 49.63 39.37 40.78
CA ASP A 173 48.77 38.42 41.50
C ASP A 173 47.64 37.88 40.62
N GLN A 174 47.08 38.69 39.72
CA GLN A 174 46.07 38.24 38.74
C GLN A 174 46.68 37.28 37.71
N ILE A 175 47.92 37.57 37.28
CA ILE A 175 48.64 36.68 36.37
C ILE A 175 48.97 35.35 37.07
N ALA A 176 49.31 35.37 38.37
CA ALA A 176 49.57 34.17 39.15
C ALA A 176 48.34 33.24 39.20
N GLU A 177 47.16 33.79 39.49
CA GLU A 177 45.90 33.03 39.54
C GLU A 177 45.59 32.33 38.20
N ILE A 178 45.80 33.03 37.08
CA ILE A 178 45.61 32.46 35.74
C ILE A 178 46.63 31.37 35.45
N VAL A 179 47.91 31.58 35.77
CA VAL A 179 48.95 30.57 35.56
C VAL A 179 48.70 29.32 36.40
N GLU A 180 48.30 29.47 37.66
CA GLU A 180 47.91 28.35 38.52
C GLU A 180 46.70 27.61 37.98
N THR A 181 45.71 28.34 37.47
CA THR A 181 44.53 27.76 36.80
C THR A 181 44.94 26.95 35.58
N ILE A 182 45.78 27.48 34.69
CA ILE A 182 46.28 26.76 33.50
C ILE A 182 47.01 25.48 33.92
N LEU A 183 47.89 25.56 34.91
CA LEU A 183 48.65 24.41 35.40
C LEU A 183 47.79 23.34 36.08
N TYR A 184 46.76 23.74 36.83
CA TYR A 184 45.81 22.83 37.45
C TYR A 184 44.95 22.11 36.40
N VAL A 185 44.47 22.85 35.40
CA VAL A 185 43.57 22.32 34.37
C VAL A 185 44.32 21.40 33.38
N GLU A 186 45.56 21.73 32.99
CA GLU A 186 46.39 20.87 32.11
C GLU A 186 46.58 19.44 32.66
N GLN A 187 46.47 19.25 33.99
CA GLN A 187 46.54 17.92 34.61
C GLN A 187 45.22 17.13 34.53
N SER A 188 44.08 17.81 34.42
CA SER A 188 42.76 17.19 34.58
C SER A 188 42.21 16.48 33.35
N ARG A 189 42.78 16.70 32.14
CA ARG A 189 42.30 16.20 30.82
C ARG A 189 40.81 16.46 30.50
N GLU A 190 40.09 17.16 31.36
CA GLU A 190 38.68 17.48 31.24
C GLU A 190 38.49 18.85 30.58
N LEU A 191 37.32 19.03 29.96
CA LEU A 191 36.90 20.32 29.44
C LEU A 191 36.64 21.31 30.58
N ARG A 192 37.46 22.36 30.69
CA ARG A 192 37.29 23.40 31.71
C ARG A 192 37.39 24.78 31.09
N THR A 193 36.58 25.67 31.65
CA THR A 193 36.35 27.01 31.15
C THR A 193 36.53 28.00 32.28
N HIS A 194 37.18 29.12 31.98
CA HIS A 194 37.39 30.18 32.95
C HIS A 194 37.24 31.53 32.27
N VAL A 195 36.52 32.44 32.92
CA VAL A 195 36.27 33.79 32.42
C VAL A 195 36.77 34.78 33.45
N VAL A 196 37.70 35.63 33.06
CA VAL A 196 38.14 36.78 33.85
C VAL A 196 37.59 38.01 33.16
N VAL A 197 36.91 38.88 33.91
CA VAL A 197 36.40 40.16 33.40
C VAL A 197 37.01 41.25 34.27
N ASP A 198 37.42 42.36 33.65
CA ASP A 198 37.96 43.51 34.39
C ASP A 198 36.88 44.22 35.22
N ASP A 199 37.29 45.05 36.19
CA ASP A 199 36.39 45.72 37.13
C ASP A 199 35.36 46.62 36.41
N GLU A 200 35.75 47.23 35.30
CA GLU A 200 34.88 48.09 34.47
C GLU A 200 34.00 47.28 33.49
N ARG A 201 34.23 45.97 33.42
CA ARG A 201 33.55 45.02 32.54
C ARG A 201 33.63 45.38 31.07
N ARG A 202 34.73 45.97 30.64
CA ARG A 202 34.97 46.38 29.25
C ARG A 202 35.87 45.40 28.52
N LYS A 203 36.55 44.54 29.27
CA LYS A 203 37.49 43.55 28.75
C LYS A 203 37.29 42.22 29.45
N GLY A 204 37.46 41.15 28.70
CA GLY A 204 37.32 39.80 29.21
C GLY A 204 38.38 38.89 28.63
N LEU A 205 38.76 37.88 29.40
CA LEU A 205 39.64 36.82 28.98
C LEU A 205 38.94 35.49 29.26
N TYR A 206 38.67 34.72 28.22
CA TYR A 206 38.09 33.40 28.29
C TYR A 206 39.13 32.36 27.95
N PHE A 207 39.28 31.33 28.76
CA PHE A 207 40.15 30.22 28.46
C PHE A 207 39.36 28.93 28.47
N LEU A 208 39.64 28.08 27.49
CA LEU A 208 39.08 26.75 27.35
C LEU A 208 40.23 25.76 27.18
N VAL A 209 40.28 24.76 28.04
CA VAL A 209 41.14 23.59 27.82
C VAL A 209 40.27 22.44 27.33
N LEU A 210 40.71 21.78 26.27
CA LEU A 210 40.04 20.59 25.72
C LEU A 210 41.06 19.54 25.26
N PRO A 211 40.67 18.26 25.16
CA PRO A 211 41.50 17.24 24.53
C PRO A 211 41.83 17.61 23.08
N ARG A 212 43.04 17.30 22.62
CA ARG A 212 43.52 17.63 21.27
C ARG A 212 42.63 17.07 20.16
N GLN A 213 42.06 15.89 20.36
CA GLN A 213 41.14 15.25 19.41
C GLN A 213 39.84 16.04 19.20
N GLY A 214 39.45 16.89 20.16
CA GLY A 214 38.24 17.72 20.07
C GLY A 214 38.47 19.08 19.40
N TYR A 215 39.71 19.44 19.05
CA TYR A 215 40.03 20.77 18.50
C TYR A 215 39.97 20.81 16.97
N SER A 216 39.34 21.86 16.44
CA SER A 216 39.44 22.29 15.05
C SER A 216 39.36 23.81 14.95
N GLU A 217 39.88 24.39 13.88
CA GLU A 217 39.76 25.84 13.64
C GLU A 217 38.29 26.28 13.58
N GLY A 218 37.41 25.48 12.97
CA GLY A 218 35.97 25.77 12.96
C GLY A 218 35.29 25.66 14.34
N LEU A 219 35.85 24.89 15.29
CA LEU A 219 35.40 24.95 16.69
C LEU A 219 35.84 26.24 17.35
N ARG A 220 37.09 26.69 17.14
CA ARG A 220 37.61 27.96 17.67
C ARG A 220 36.72 29.12 17.24
N THR A 221 36.41 29.24 15.95
CA THR A 221 35.55 30.30 15.42
C THR A 221 34.13 30.25 15.99
N ARG A 222 33.50 29.07 16.07
CA ARG A 222 32.15 28.97 16.68
C ARG A 222 32.12 29.36 18.15
N ILE A 223 33.16 29.01 18.90
CA ILE A 223 33.28 29.43 20.30
C ILE A 223 33.49 30.94 20.38
N GLU A 224 34.30 31.51 19.49
CA GLU A 224 34.50 32.96 19.36
C GLU A 224 33.17 33.69 19.13
N ASP A 225 32.33 33.20 18.21
CA ASP A 225 31.01 33.76 17.92
C ASP A 225 30.06 33.66 19.12
N ILE A 226 30.02 32.50 19.80
CA ILE A 226 29.22 32.31 21.04
C ILE A 226 29.63 33.31 22.11
N LEU A 227 30.94 33.55 22.27
CA LEU A 227 31.48 34.46 23.27
C LEU A 227 31.22 35.93 22.90
N ILE A 228 31.38 36.31 21.62
CA ILE A 228 31.08 37.67 21.12
C ILE A 228 29.60 37.99 21.33
N GLU A 229 28.69 37.12 20.88
CA GLU A 229 27.24 37.31 20.99
C GLU A 229 26.78 37.29 22.45
N GLY A 230 27.24 36.29 23.21
CA GLY A 230 26.85 36.07 24.60
C GLY A 230 27.28 37.23 25.50
N LEU A 231 28.53 37.68 25.38
CA LEU A 231 29.08 38.74 26.22
C LEU A 231 28.80 40.15 25.69
N GLY A 232 28.37 40.29 24.43
CA GLY A 232 28.21 41.59 23.76
C GLY A 232 29.55 42.26 23.45
N ALA A 233 30.58 41.47 23.14
CA ALA A 233 31.89 42.00 22.78
C ALA A 233 31.85 42.62 21.37
N THR A 234 32.70 43.62 21.13
CA THR A 234 32.87 44.23 19.79
C THR A 234 34.15 43.80 19.09
N TYR A 235 35.07 43.17 19.84
CA TYR A 235 36.33 42.65 19.33
C TYR A 235 36.73 41.39 20.09
N SER A 236 37.32 40.43 19.37
CA SER A 236 37.95 39.23 19.91
C SER A 236 39.31 39.01 19.25
N ASP A 237 40.29 38.57 20.03
CA ASP A 237 41.51 37.94 19.54
C ASP A 237 41.68 36.60 20.25
N SER A 238 42.09 35.56 19.52
CA SER A 238 42.22 34.23 20.11
C SER A 238 43.51 33.51 19.76
N ARG A 239 44.01 32.76 20.74
CA ARG A 239 45.28 32.02 20.68
C ARG A 239 45.06 30.55 20.96
N VAL A 240 45.86 29.74 20.27
CA VAL A 240 45.88 28.29 20.41
C VAL A 240 47.24 27.88 20.94
N TYR A 241 47.25 27.18 22.07
CA TYR A 241 48.45 26.59 22.64
C TYR A 241 48.30 25.07 22.71
N PHE A 242 49.22 24.36 22.07
CA PHE A 242 49.27 22.90 22.13
C PHE A 242 50.09 22.46 23.35
N GLY A 243 49.39 21.94 24.35
CA GLY A 243 49.96 21.48 25.60
C GLY A 243 50.71 20.15 25.46
N LYS A 244 51.50 19.79 26.48
CA LYS A 244 52.29 18.54 26.51
C LYS A 244 51.49 17.28 26.83
N PHE A 245 50.27 17.42 27.35
CA PHE A 245 49.43 16.30 27.82
C PHE A 245 48.28 15.96 26.86
N ASP A 246 48.49 16.19 25.56
CA ASP A 246 47.49 15.98 24.51
C ASP A 246 46.22 16.83 24.69
N THR A 247 46.41 18.02 25.25
CA THR A 247 45.40 19.07 25.45
C THR A 247 45.70 20.29 24.58
N VAL A 248 44.66 21.02 24.23
CA VAL A 248 44.73 22.32 23.57
C VAL A 248 44.14 23.35 24.52
N LEU A 249 44.90 24.40 24.80
CA LEU A 249 44.44 25.60 25.51
C LEU A 249 44.06 26.64 24.45
N LEU A 250 42.79 26.99 24.40
CA LEU A 250 42.25 28.10 23.64
C LEU A 250 42.07 29.28 24.57
N THR A 251 42.64 30.42 24.20
CA THR A 251 42.49 31.67 24.93
C THR A 251 41.83 32.68 24.04
N PHE A 252 40.79 33.36 24.51
CA PHE A 252 40.08 34.41 23.77
C PHE A 252 40.05 35.68 24.61
N PHE A 253 40.63 36.75 24.07
CA PHE A 253 40.62 38.09 24.65
C PHE A 253 39.56 38.93 23.97
N PHE A 254 38.64 39.49 24.75
CA PHE A 254 37.51 40.26 24.26
C PHE A 254 37.55 41.70 24.76
N THR A 255 37.09 42.63 23.94
CA THR A 255 36.81 44.00 24.36
C THR A 255 35.43 44.46 23.87
N ALA A 256 34.79 45.39 24.59
CA ALA A 256 33.48 45.91 24.26
C ALA A 256 33.39 47.45 24.35
N THR A 257 32.50 48.04 23.54
CA THR A 257 32.14 49.48 23.54
C THR A 257 31.08 49.84 24.60
N GLN A 258 30.42 48.85 25.19
CA GLN A 258 29.56 48.96 26.39
C GLN A 258 30.04 47.94 27.44
N PRO A 259 29.67 48.08 28.73
CA PRO A 259 29.95 47.02 29.71
C PRO A 259 29.44 45.67 29.21
N LEU A 260 30.34 44.68 29.12
CA LEU A 260 30.07 43.28 28.78
C LEU A 260 28.87 42.80 29.60
N LYS A 261 27.94 42.12 28.96
CA LYS A 261 26.68 41.65 29.58
C LYS A 261 26.97 40.76 30.79
N THR A 262 26.12 40.83 31.81
CA THR A 262 26.24 39.94 32.97
C THR A 262 25.68 38.59 32.57
N PHE A 263 26.55 37.73 32.05
CA PHE A 263 26.18 36.36 31.76
C PHE A 263 26.35 35.52 33.03
N ALA A 264 25.35 34.70 33.35
CA ALA A 264 25.56 33.65 34.34
C ALA A 264 26.65 32.73 33.78
N ARG A 265 27.81 32.66 34.46
CA ARG A 265 28.98 31.88 34.04
C ARG A 265 28.59 30.47 33.58
N ASP A 266 27.67 29.84 34.31
CA ASP A 266 27.19 28.49 34.02
C ASP A 266 26.49 28.36 32.66
N GLN A 267 25.73 29.37 32.21
CA GLN A 267 25.03 29.35 30.93
C GLN A 267 25.98 29.52 29.74
N LEU A 268 27.00 30.38 29.89
CA LEU A 268 28.02 30.56 28.85
C LEU A 268 28.89 29.31 28.72
N ASP A 269 29.29 28.76 29.87
CA ASP A 269 30.02 27.51 29.94
C ASP A 269 29.22 26.39 29.29
N GLU A 270 27.93 26.24 29.58
CA GLU A 270 27.06 25.23 28.98
C GLU A 270 26.96 25.34 27.45
N ARG A 271 26.82 26.56 26.89
CA ARG A 271 26.82 26.79 25.43
C ARG A 271 28.15 26.37 24.80
N VAL A 272 29.28 26.71 25.42
CA VAL A 272 30.62 26.31 24.92
C VAL A 272 30.82 24.80 25.08
N ARG A 273 30.40 24.21 26.20
CA ARG A 273 30.45 22.76 26.40
C ARG A 273 29.64 22.04 25.33
N ALA A 274 28.48 22.56 24.91
CA ALA A 274 27.63 21.91 23.91
C ALA A 274 28.31 21.72 22.54
N VAL A 275 29.20 22.64 22.15
CA VAL A 275 29.93 22.57 20.87
C VAL A 275 31.30 21.91 20.99
N ALA A 276 31.90 21.92 22.18
CA ALA A 276 33.24 21.42 22.44
C ALA A 276 33.26 19.97 22.98
N GLY A 277 34.32 19.22 22.65
CA GLY A 277 34.49 17.81 23.01
C GLY A 277 34.47 16.87 21.78
N THR A 278 34.67 15.58 22.01
CA THR A 278 34.61 14.58 20.92
C THR A 278 33.17 14.40 20.42
N TRP A 279 33.00 13.72 19.28
CA TRP A 279 31.66 13.37 18.79
C TRP A 279 30.91 12.53 19.83
N ASP A 280 31.57 11.51 20.40
CA ASP A 280 31.05 10.66 21.48
C ASP A 280 30.57 11.44 22.71
N ASP A 281 31.38 12.38 23.20
CA ASP A 281 31.03 13.18 24.40
C ASP A 281 29.78 14.03 24.16
N ARG A 282 29.65 14.58 22.94
CA ARG A 282 28.47 15.36 22.54
C ARG A 282 27.26 14.44 22.34
N PHE A 283 27.46 13.28 21.73
CA PHE A 283 26.42 12.28 21.50
C PHE A 283 25.84 11.74 22.81
N HIS A 284 26.69 11.37 23.78
CA HIS A 284 26.25 10.94 25.11
C HIS A 284 25.39 12.01 25.80
N ARG A 285 25.80 13.27 25.73
CA ARG A 285 25.04 14.38 26.35
C ARG A 285 23.69 14.61 25.71
N VAL A 286 23.61 14.52 24.38
CA VAL A 286 22.33 14.60 23.67
C VAL A 286 21.43 13.43 24.09
N LEU A 287 21.95 12.21 24.15
CA LEU A 287 21.19 11.05 24.61
C LEU A 287 20.67 11.24 26.03
N VAL A 288 21.50 11.71 26.97
CA VAL A 288 21.09 12.01 28.35
C VAL A 288 19.94 13.01 28.39
N ARG A 289 19.98 14.02 27.51
CA ARG A 289 18.92 15.04 27.42
C ARG A 289 17.61 14.50 26.83
N LEU A 290 17.68 13.64 25.81
CA LEU A 290 16.50 13.16 25.08
C LEU A 290 15.87 11.89 25.68
N GLU A 291 16.69 10.97 26.17
CA GLU A 291 16.28 9.61 26.56
C GLU A 291 16.39 9.35 28.07
N GLY A 292 16.89 10.32 28.84
CA GLY A 292 16.95 10.27 30.30
C GLY A 292 17.64 9.01 30.83
N ASP A 293 16.89 8.18 31.55
CA ASP A 293 17.40 6.95 32.20
C ASP A 293 17.94 5.91 31.20
N ARG A 294 17.44 5.90 29.95
CA ARG A 294 17.90 4.95 28.91
C ARG A 294 19.21 5.37 28.25
N ALA A 295 19.66 6.60 28.48
CA ALA A 295 20.79 7.17 27.76
C ALA A 295 22.09 6.39 27.95
N ALA A 296 22.35 5.87 29.15
CA ALA A 296 23.56 5.09 29.44
C ALA A 296 23.59 3.78 28.64
N ASP A 297 22.46 3.07 28.58
CA ASP A 297 22.33 1.81 27.82
C ASP A 297 22.43 2.06 26.31
N LEU A 298 21.73 3.09 25.81
CA LEU A 298 21.79 3.47 24.40
C LEU A 298 23.20 3.91 24.00
N PHE A 299 23.88 4.70 24.82
CA PHE A 299 25.25 5.10 24.56
C PHE A 299 26.18 3.89 24.56
N ALA A 300 26.06 2.98 25.52
CA ALA A 300 26.86 1.76 25.55
C ALA A 300 26.63 0.85 24.31
N ALA A 301 25.41 0.86 23.75
CA ALA A 301 25.08 0.11 22.55
C ALA A 301 25.59 0.79 21.26
N TYR A 302 25.52 2.12 21.17
CA TYR A 302 25.73 2.86 19.91
C TYR A 302 27.04 3.63 19.80
N ARG A 303 27.80 3.80 20.89
CA ARG A 303 29.07 4.56 20.88
C ARG A 303 30.01 4.11 19.75
N ASP A 304 30.24 2.80 19.64
CA ASP A 304 31.15 2.23 18.63
C ASP A 304 30.39 1.74 17.38
N ALA A 305 29.09 2.05 17.26
CA ALA A 305 28.23 1.52 16.21
C ALA A 305 28.31 2.33 14.91
N PHE A 306 28.61 3.63 14.99
CA PHE A 306 28.61 4.55 13.86
C PHE A 306 30.02 4.68 13.24
N PRO A 307 30.16 4.55 11.90
CA PRO A 307 31.46 4.66 11.23
C PRO A 307 31.97 6.11 11.21
N GLU A 308 33.29 6.30 11.05
CA GLU A 308 33.91 7.64 11.06
C GLU A 308 33.29 8.59 10.03
N ASP A 309 33.04 8.11 8.80
CA ASP A 309 32.40 8.92 7.75
C ASP A 309 30.99 9.39 8.14
N TYR A 310 30.24 8.59 8.92
CA TYR A 310 28.94 9.00 9.46
C TYR A 310 29.11 10.10 10.50
N GLN A 311 30.08 9.98 11.40
CA GLN A 311 30.34 10.97 12.45
C GLN A 311 30.80 12.31 11.87
N LEU A 312 31.50 12.29 10.72
CA LEU A 312 31.88 13.48 9.96
C LEU A 312 30.68 14.16 9.30
N ALA A 313 29.74 13.37 8.75
CA ALA A 313 28.60 13.89 8.01
C ALA A 313 27.38 14.24 8.89
N THR A 314 27.22 13.60 10.05
CA THR A 314 26.01 13.70 10.89
C THR A 314 26.33 14.27 12.28
N PRO A 315 25.67 15.37 12.69
CA PRO A 315 25.87 15.95 14.01
C PRO A 315 25.28 15.03 15.11
N PRO A 316 25.83 15.06 16.33
CA PRO A 316 25.36 14.22 17.45
C PRO A 316 23.86 14.36 17.80
N SER A 317 23.27 15.53 17.53
CA SER A 317 21.82 15.77 17.72
C SER A 317 20.97 14.94 16.77
N GLU A 318 21.36 14.85 15.50
CA GLU A 318 20.69 14.00 14.51
C GLU A 318 20.98 12.53 14.78
N ALA A 319 22.19 12.17 15.20
CA ALA A 319 22.51 10.79 15.54
C ALA A 319 21.68 10.22 16.68
N ALA A 320 21.27 11.05 17.65
CA ALA A 320 20.35 10.62 18.70
C ALA A 320 18.93 10.34 18.16
N LEU A 321 18.45 11.14 17.19
CA LEU A 321 17.22 10.84 16.45
C LEU A 321 17.36 9.55 15.64
N ASP A 322 18.50 9.36 14.98
CA ASP A 322 18.79 8.12 14.26
C ASP A 322 18.73 6.89 15.19
N VAL A 323 19.28 6.99 16.42
CA VAL A 323 19.14 5.92 17.43
C VAL A 323 17.68 5.63 17.77
N HIS A 324 16.84 6.65 17.93
CA HIS A 324 15.41 6.45 18.20
C HIS A 324 14.75 5.58 17.12
N HIS A 325 14.98 5.87 15.84
CA HIS A 325 14.43 5.09 14.73
C HIS A 325 15.08 3.70 14.58
N LEU A 326 16.39 3.61 14.77
CA LEU A 326 17.12 2.34 14.74
C LEU A 326 16.64 1.40 15.85
N GLU A 327 16.35 1.90 17.05
CA GLU A 327 15.79 1.12 18.15
C GLU A 327 14.36 0.63 17.87
N ARG A 328 13.52 1.43 17.19
CA ARG A 328 12.17 0.99 16.78
C ARG A 328 12.25 -0.22 15.84
N ILE A 329 13.19 -0.20 14.89
CA ILE A 329 13.41 -1.33 13.97
C ILE A 329 14.10 -2.48 14.71
N ARG A 330 15.03 -2.21 15.63
CA ARG A 330 15.79 -3.26 16.34
C ARG A 330 14.93 -4.04 17.33
N SER A 331 13.97 -3.37 17.99
CA SER A 331 13.10 -3.97 19.01
C SER A 331 11.87 -4.69 18.47
N ASP A 332 11.39 -4.32 17.28
CA ASP A 332 10.25 -4.93 16.62
C ASP A 332 10.68 -5.69 15.36
N ASP A 333 10.62 -7.02 15.41
CA ASP A 333 10.99 -7.89 14.28
C ASP A 333 10.05 -7.78 13.08
N SER A 334 8.83 -7.24 13.25
CA SER A 334 7.88 -7.01 12.16
C SER A 334 8.15 -5.72 11.39
N ARG A 335 8.92 -4.78 11.95
CA ARG A 335 9.22 -3.49 11.34
C ARG A 335 10.55 -3.54 10.60
N GLU A 336 10.50 -3.56 9.27
CA GLU A 336 11.71 -3.63 8.42
C GLU A 336 12.35 -2.27 8.13
N VAL A 337 11.56 -1.19 8.20
CA VAL A 337 11.94 0.16 7.79
C VAL A 337 11.35 1.23 8.73
N SER A 338 12.01 2.37 8.80
CA SER A 338 11.49 3.61 9.39
C SER A 338 12.05 4.80 8.62
N PHE A 339 11.40 5.96 8.73
CA PHE A 339 11.76 7.17 7.99
C PHE A 339 11.77 8.39 8.91
N ALA A 340 12.56 9.39 8.54
CA ALA A 340 12.52 10.73 9.12
C ALA A 340 12.82 11.78 8.05
N ILE A 341 12.15 12.93 8.13
CA ILE A 341 12.51 14.12 7.34
C ILE A 341 13.26 15.08 8.27
N LEU A 342 14.45 15.49 7.84
CA LEU A 342 15.33 16.39 8.57
C LEU A 342 15.57 17.64 7.74
N GLN A 343 15.55 18.80 8.40
CA GLN A 343 15.93 20.06 7.77
C GLN A 343 16.65 20.93 8.80
N ASN A 344 17.92 21.25 8.54
CA ASN A 344 18.68 22.20 9.34
C ASN A 344 18.83 23.55 8.62
N GLU A 345 19.44 24.55 9.26
CA GLU A 345 19.62 25.90 8.70
C GLU A 345 20.39 25.89 7.36
N ALA A 346 21.36 24.99 7.21
CA ALA A 346 22.12 24.86 5.96
C ALA A 346 21.27 24.26 4.84
N ASP A 347 20.44 23.27 5.15
CA ASP A 347 19.46 22.71 4.21
C ASP A 347 18.45 23.79 3.79
N GLN A 348 17.93 24.58 4.73
CA GLN A 348 17.01 25.70 4.46
C GLN A 348 17.63 26.76 3.56
N ALA A 349 18.88 27.15 3.84
CA ALA A 349 19.61 28.12 3.02
C ALA A 349 19.79 27.65 1.56
N GLN A 350 19.77 26.34 1.33
CA GLN A 350 19.88 25.73 0.00
C GLN A 350 18.53 25.34 -0.60
N SER A 351 17.40 25.62 0.08
CA SER A 351 16.06 25.13 -0.30
C SER A 351 16.04 23.60 -0.46
N MET A 352 16.55 22.91 0.54
CA MET A 352 16.67 21.46 0.59
C MET A 352 16.11 20.89 1.89
N CYS A 353 15.87 19.58 1.88
CA CYS A 353 15.72 18.77 3.08
C CYS A 353 16.39 17.39 2.89
N ARG A 354 16.42 16.59 3.97
CA ARG A 354 17.02 15.25 3.96
C ARG A 354 15.99 14.22 4.40
N LEU A 355 15.74 13.22 3.56
CA LEU A 355 14.99 12.03 3.93
C LEU A 355 15.95 10.96 4.45
N ARG A 356 15.83 10.64 5.74
CA ARG A 356 16.57 9.54 6.39
C ARG A 356 15.72 8.28 6.32
N VAL A 357 16.31 7.19 5.83
CA VAL A 357 15.72 5.86 5.73
C VAL A 357 16.55 4.91 6.59
N TYR A 358 15.89 4.27 7.56
CA TYR A 358 16.51 3.30 8.46
C TYR A 358 16.06 1.91 8.06
N LEU A 359 17.01 0.98 7.86
CA LEU A 359 16.72 -0.33 7.29
C LEU A 359 17.35 -1.44 8.12
N ARG A 360 16.60 -2.54 8.28
CA ARG A 360 17.09 -3.79 8.87
C ARG A 360 18.01 -4.57 7.93
N LYS A 361 17.84 -4.41 6.62
CA LYS A 361 18.68 -5.02 5.57
C LYS A 361 19.03 -3.97 4.54
N ASN A 362 20.22 -4.05 3.96
CA ASN A 362 20.61 -3.12 2.91
C ASN A 362 19.70 -3.28 1.68
N VAL A 363 19.03 -2.21 1.26
CA VAL A 363 18.23 -2.17 0.04
C VAL A 363 19.00 -1.40 -1.03
N TYR A 364 19.01 -1.94 -2.24
CA TYR A 364 19.73 -1.33 -3.37
C TYR A 364 19.07 -0.01 -3.80
N LEU A 365 19.90 0.94 -4.23
CA LEU A 365 19.45 2.24 -4.72
C LEU A 365 18.48 2.12 -5.91
N SER A 366 18.70 1.15 -6.80
CA SER A 366 17.81 0.84 -7.93
C SER A 366 16.41 0.40 -7.51
N THR A 367 16.24 -0.04 -6.26
CA THR A 367 14.93 -0.37 -5.69
C THR A 367 14.31 0.84 -5.01
N LEU A 368 15.11 1.70 -4.37
CA LEU A 368 14.60 2.84 -3.59
C LEU A 368 14.23 4.05 -4.46
N LEU A 369 15.05 4.39 -5.45
CA LEU A 369 14.83 5.59 -6.27
C LEU A 369 13.45 5.59 -6.97
N PRO A 370 12.99 4.50 -7.60
CA PRO A 370 11.66 4.49 -8.20
C PRO A 370 10.53 4.74 -7.17
N LEU A 371 10.67 4.20 -5.96
CA LEU A 371 9.68 4.40 -4.90
C LEU A 371 9.62 5.87 -4.46
N LEU A 372 10.77 6.55 -4.38
CA LEU A 372 10.83 7.97 -4.01
C LEU A 372 10.36 8.88 -5.16
N ASP A 373 10.65 8.50 -6.40
CA ASP A 373 10.19 9.20 -7.61
C ASP A 373 8.65 9.14 -7.76
N ASP A 374 8.03 8.03 -7.36
CA ASP A 374 6.55 7.89 -7.32
C ASP A 374 5.88 8.89 -6.34
N PHE A 375 6.61 9.39 -5.34
CA PHE A 375 6.17 10.48 -4.45
C PHE A 375 6.50 11.88 -5.01
N GLY A 376 7.21 11.95 -6.14
CA GLY A 376 7.64 13.20 -6.77
C GLY A 376 8.86 13.85 -6.12
N LEU A 377 9.66 13.10 -5.36
CA LEU A 377 10.82 13.64 -4.62
C LEU A 377 12.03 13.80 -5.54
N GLN A 378 12.55 15.04 -5.67
CA GLN A 378 13.72 15.32 -6.47
C GLN A 378 15.02 15.03 -5.71
N ILE A 379 15.57 13.84 -5.90
CA ILE A 379 16.79 13.38 -5.22
C ILE A 379 18.04 13.97 -5.88
N VAL A 380 18.87 14.67 -5.11
CA VAL A 380 20.14 15.27 -5.54
C VAL A 380 21.30 14.29 -5.39
N ASP A 381 21.43 13.72 -4.20
CA ASP A 381 22.49 12.81 -3.82
C ASP A 381 22.03 11.87 -2.70
N GLN A 382 22.89 10.90 -2.38
CA GLN A 382 22.64 9.89 -1.36
C GLN A 382 23.92 9.64 -0.55
N ALA A 383 23.77 9.46 0.77
CA ALA A 383 24.78 8.90 1.64
C ALA A 383 24.24 7.65 2.35
N ALA A 384 25.02 6.57 2.41
CA ALA A 384 24.61 5.33 3.06
C ALA A 384 25.67 4.86 4.07
N PHE A 385 25.22 4.48 5.26
CA PHE A 385 26.09 4.08 6.36
C PHE A 385 25.60 2.76 6.97
N ARG A 386 26.57 1.96 7.44
CA ARG A 386 26.30 0.73 8.18
C ARG A 386 26.46 1.01 9.67
N VAL A 387 25.46 0.66 10.47
CA VAL A 387 25.46 0.87 11.92
C VAL A 387 25.51 -0.48 12.61
N ARG A 388 26.43 -0.65 13.55
CA ARG A 388 26.67 -1.93 14.25
C ARG A 388 26.48 -1.80 15.76
N PRO A 389 25.24 -1.80 16.26
CA PRO A 389 24.98 -1.73 17.70
C PRO A 389 25.58 -2.92 18.43
N LYS A 390 26.15 -2.70 19.61
CA LYS A 390 26.74 -3.75 20.44
C LYS A 390 25.67 -4.77 20.86
N GLY A 391 25.91 -6.05 20.57
CA GLY A 391 24.96 -7.14 20.88
C GLY A 391 23.71 -7.18 19.98
N GLY A 392 23.67 -6.39 18.90
CA GLY A 392 22.56 -6.34 17.94
C GLY A 392 22.95 -6.84 16.55
N ARG A 393 21.97 -6.89 15.65
CA ARG A 393 22.18 -7.12 14.21
C ARG A 393 22.72 -5.84 13.56
N GLU A 394 23.42 -5.99 12.43
CA GLU A 394 23.82 -4.87 11.58
C GLU A 394 22.58 -4.18 11.01
N LEU A 395 22.55 -2.85 11.08
CA LEU A 395 21.50 -1.98 10.57
C LEU A 395 22.09 -0.99 9.56
N PHE A 396 21.23 -0.32 8.80
CA PHE A 396 21.64 0.60 7.74
C PHE A 396 20.89 1.92 7.86
N THR A 397 21.59 3.02 7.61
CA THR A 397 20.98 4.35 7.44
C THR A 397 21.30 4.84 6.03
N GLN A 398 20.29 5.34 5.33
CA GLN A 398 20.46 5.98 4.03
C GLN A 398 19.83 7.36 4.08
N THR A 399 20.59 8.38 3.69
CA THR A 399 20.15 9.77 3.65
C THR A 399 20.04 10.21 2.20
N PHE A 400 18.88 10.71 1.81
CA PHE A 400 18.64 11.28 0.49
C PHE A 400 18.46 12.79 0.62
N ARG A 401 19.26 13.58 -0.10
CA ARG A 401 19.04 15.04 -0.18
C ARG A 401 17.99 15.34 -1.24
N ILE A 402 16.98 16.12 -0.86
CA ILE A 402 15.85 16.49 -1.70
C ILE A 402 15.92 17.98 -2.01
N ALA A 403 15.89 18.34 -3.30
CA ALA A 403 15.89 19.71 -3.78
C ALA A 403 14.49 20.33 -3.86
N GLU A 404 14.43 21.65 -4.05
CA GLU A 404 13.20 22.43 -4.23
C GLU A 404 12.26 22.37 -3.01
N VAL A 405 12.85 22.36 -1.81
CA VAL A 405 12.14 22.30 -0.53
C VAL A 405 12.42 23.56 0.29
N ASP A 406 11.56 24.56 0.13
CA ASP A 406 11.50 25.73 1.02
C ASP A 406 10.68 25.41 2.30
N PRO A 407 10.67 26.29 3.32
CA PRO A 407 9.93 26.05 4.57
C PRO A 407 8.41 25.86 4.41
N GLU A 408 7.81 26.37 3.33
CA GLU A 408 6.37 26.26 3.03
C GLU A 408 6.08 25.13 2.03
N SER A 409 7.09 24.34 1.68
CA SER A 409 6.96 23.23 0.74
C SER A 409 5.91 22.23 1.23
N PRO A 410 5.00 21.75 0.35
CA PRO A 410 4.00 20.75 0.70
C PRO A 410 4.59 19.49 1.34
N LEU A 411 5.82 19.12 0.97
CA LEU A 411 6.54 17.99 1.56
C LEU A 411 6.77 18.15 3.07
N LEU A 412 7.16 19.35 3.52
CA LEU A 412 7.41 19.61 4.94
C LEU A 412 6.11 19.76 5.74
N LEU A 413 5.16 20.50 5.17
CA LEU A 413 3.84 20.72 5.76
C LEU A 413 3.05 19.42 5.97
N ARG A 414 3.34 18.39 5.16
CA ARG A 414 2.66 17.08 5.16
C ARG A 414 3.63 15.93 5.45
N SER A 415 4.69 16.22 6.21
CA SER A 415 5.75 15.26 6.48
C SER A 415 5.22 13.98 7.13
N ALA A 416 4.25 14.08 8.05
CA ALA A 416 3.65 12.91 8.69
C ALA A 416 2.96 11.99 7.67
N GLU A 417 2.10 12.54 6.80
CA GLU A 417 1.37 11.77 5.78
C GLU A 417 2.31 11.15 4.75
N VAL A 418 3.39 11.86 4.38
CA VAL A 418 4.42 11.35 3.47
C VAL A 418 5.17 10.19 4.09
N LEU A 419 5.59 10.32 5.35
CA LEU A 419 6.30 9.24 6.06
C LEU A 419 5.41 8.01 6.25
N ASP A 420 4.13 8.19 6.59
CA ASP A 420 3.15 7.11 6.67
C ASP A 420 2.98 6.42 5.31
N GLY A 421 2.85 7.19 4.22
CA GLY A 421 2.76 6.65 2.87
C GLY A 421 3.99 5.84 2.48
N LEU A 422 5.19 6.34 2.79
CA LEU A 422 6.46 5.65 2.53
C LEU A 422 6.55 4.33 3.31
N GLU A 423 6.18 4.31 4.60
CA GLU A 423 6.13 3.07 5.40
C GLU A 423 5.19 2.04 4.77
N MET A 424 4.02 2.46 4.26
CA MET A 424 3.04 1.58 3.64
C MET A 424 3.50 1.01 2.29
N VAL A 425 4.17 1.82 1.45
CA VAL A 425 4.72 1.39 0.17
C VAL A 425 5.88 0.40 0.38
N PHE A 426 6.80 0.73 1.28
CA PHE A 426 7.94 -0.13 1.59
C PHE A 426 7.53 -1.45 2.24
N GLY A 427 6.55 -1.40 3.14
CA GLY A 427 5.93 -2.59 3.73
C GLY A 427 5.12 -3.43 2.74
N ARG A 428 5.06 -3.03 1.45
CA ARG A 428 4.30 -3.71 0.39
C ARG A 428 2.83 -3.89 0.76
N ARG A 429 2.27 -2.87 1.41
CA ARG A 429 0.86 -2.82 1.83
C ARG A 429 -0.01 -2.06 0.84
N ILE A 430 0.58 -1.09 0.14
CA ILE A 430 0.01 -0.39 -1.00
C ILE A 430 0.99 -0.37 -2.17
N ASP A 431 0.51 -0.08 -3.38
CA ASP A 431 1.38 -0.02 -4.56
C ASP A 431 2.28 1.22 -4.57
N SER A 432 3.46 1.05 -5.17
CA SER A 432 4.28 2.17 -5.61
C SER A 432 3.90 2.53 -7.03
N ASP A 433 3.30 3.70 -7.20
CA ASP A 433 2.96 4.25 -8.50
C ASP A 433 2.82 5.79 -8.42
N PRO A 434 2.74 6.48 -9.57
CA PRO A 434 2.64 7.95 -9.61
C PRO A 434 1.44 8.58 -8.86
N LEU A 435 0.46 7.81 -8.38
CA LEU A 435 -0.62 8.38 -7.55
C LEU A 435 -0.13 8.73 -6.14
N ASN A 436 0.99 8.14 -5.67
CA ASN A 436 1.56 8.44 -4.35
C ASN A 436 1.96 9.92 -4.20
N ARG A 437 2.29 10.57 -5.32
CA ARG A 437 2.53 12.02 -5.37
C ARG A 437 1.34 12.86 -4.90
N LEU A 438 0.11 12.34 -4.94
CA LEU A 438 -1.07 13.04 -4.40
C LEU A 438 -1.00 13.26 -2.87
N ILE A 439 -0.18 12.48 -2.16
CA ILE A 439 0.09 12.71 -0.73
C ILE A 439 0.79 14.06 -0.55
N VAL A 440 1.81 14.32 -1.38
CA VAL A 440 2.57 15.57 -1.36
C VAL A 440 1.78 16.72 -1.99
N ASP A 441 1.26 16.53 -3.21
CA ASP A 441 0.66 17.61 -4.01
C ASP A 441 -0.76 17.97 -3.51
N ALA A 442 -1.62 16.97 -3.25
CA ALA A 442 -3.02 17.18 -2.88
C ALA A 442 -3.29 17.11 -1.36
N GLY A 443 -2.38 16.54 -0.56
CA GLY A 443 -2.52 16.49 0.90
C GLY A 443 -3.45 15.39 1.36
N LEU A 444 -3.54 14.34 0.56
CA LEU A 444 -4.36 13.18 0.85
C LEU A 444 -3.57 12.17 1.68
N GLY A 445 -4.24 11.51 2.62
CA GLY A 445 -3.65 10.37 3.30
C GLY A 445 -3.49 9.18 2.34
N TRP A 446 -2.55 8.27 2.64
CA TRP A 446 -2.29 7.10 1.79
C TRP A 446 -3.54 6.23 1.55
N ARG A 447 -4.47 6.18 2.51
CA ARG A 447 -5.72 5.44 2.37
C ARG A 447 -6.66 6.04 1.33
N ASP A 448 -6.68 7.37 1.20
CA ASP A 448 -7.49 8.09 0.21
C ASP A 448 -6.90 7.90 -1.19
N VAL A 449 -5.57 7.98 -1.30
CA VAL A 449 -4.85 7.63 -2.52
C VAL A 449 -5.14 6.17 -2.92
N ASN A 450 -5.26 5.25 -1.96
CA ASN A 450 -5.59 3.86 -2.25
C ASN A 450 -7.04 3.67 -2.75
N VAL A 451 -7.99 4.49 -2.31
CA VAL A 451 -9.36 4.54 -2.87
C VAL A 451 -9.32 5.02 -4.32
N ILE A 452 -8.60 6.11 -4.59
CA ILE A 452 -8.41 6.62 -5.95
C ILE A 452 -7.78 5.55 -6.85
N ARG A 453 -6.76 4.85 -6.35
CA ARG A 453 -6.10 3.74 -7.04
C ARG A 453 -7.07 2.60 -7.35
N ALA A 454 -7.90 2.21 -6.40
CA ALA A 454 -8.92 1.18 -6.62
C ALA A 454 -9.92 1.59 -7.71
N TYR A 455 -10.39 2.83 -7.71
CA TYR A 455 -11.26 3.33 -8.78
C TYR A 455 -10.57 3.39 -10.14
N VAL A 456 -9.31 3.82 -10.20
CA VAL A 456 -8.50 3.80 -11.43
C VAL A 456 -8.39 2.37 -11.98
N ASN A 457 -8.09 1.39 -11.13
CA ASN A 457 -7.97 0.00 -11.55
C ASN A 457 -9.32 -0.58 -11.99
N TYR A 458 -10.41 -0.24 -11.30
CA TYR A 458 -11.76 -0.62 -11.72
C TYR A 458 -12.18 0.01 -13.06
N MET A 459 -11.87 1.29 -13.29
CA MET A 459 -12.12 1.96 -14.58
C MET A 459 -11.38 1.29 -15.74
N ARG A 460 -10.16 0.79 -15.51
CA ARG A 460 -9.43 0.00 -16.52
C ARG A 460 -10.18 -1.30 -16.84
N GLN A 461 -10.73 -1.97 -15.82
CA GLN A 461 -11.57 -3.16 -16.00
C GLN A 461 -12.92 -2.86 -16.71
N LEU A 462 -13.41 -1.62 -16.62
CA LEU A 462 -14.59 -1.15 -17.36
C LEU A 462 -14.28 -0.80 -18.84
N GLY A 463 -13.03 -0.96 -19.29
CA GLY A 463 -12.62 -0.68 -20.67
C GLY A 463 -12.36 0.79 -20.97
N VAL A 464 -12.10 1.62 -19.96
CA VAL A 464 -11.73 3.03 -20.17
C VAL A 464 -10.33 3.10 -20.80
N GLY A 465 -10.25 3.54 -22.06
CA GLY A 465 -9.03 3.53 -22.88
C GLY A 465 -7.92 4.54 -22.53
N ASN A 466 -7.97 5.17 -21.35
CA ASN A 466 -6.93 6.09 -20.91
C ASN A 466 -5.73 5.31 -20.32
N THR A 467 -4.50 5.83 -20.48
CA THR A 467 -3.33 5.23 -19.84
C THR A 467 -3.28 5.58 -18.35
N PHE A 468 -2.66 4.71 -17.53
CA PHE A 468 -2.49 4.99 -16.10
C PHE A 468 -1.76 6.33 -15.87
N ALA A 469 -0.72 6.62 -16.67
CA ALA A 469 0.01 7.88 -16.60
C ALA A 469 -0.87 9.11 -16.90
N PHE A 470 -1.82 9.01 -17.83
CA PHE A 470 -2.79 10.07 -18.08
C PHE A 470 -3.72 10.27 -16.89
N MET A 471 -4.26 9.18 -16.32
CA MET A 471 -5.15 9.25 -15.16
C MET A 471 -4.44 9.88 -13.95
N ALA A 472 -3.24 9.41 -13.60
CA ALA A 472 -2.46 9.94 -12.48
C ALA A 472 -2.11 11.43 -12.66
N ASN A 473 -1.68 11.83 -13.86
CA ASN A 473 -1.40 13.24 -14.14
C ASN A 473 -2.66 14.12 -14.11
N THR A 474 -3.82 13.58 -14.45
CA THR A 474 -5.10 14.30 -14.41
C THR A 474 -5.48 14.68 -12.99
N PHE A 475 -5.36 13.76 -12.03
CA PHE A 475 -5.57 14.07 -10.61
C PHE A 475 -4.57 15.13 -10.13
N ARG A 476 -3.30 14.98 -10.47
CA ARG A 476 -2.23 15.87 -10.03
C ARG A 476 -2.42 17.31 -10.52
N GLN A 477 -2.74 17.48 -11.81
CA GLN A 477 -2.96 18.81 -12.41
C GLN A 477 -4.25 19.47 -11.94
N ASN A 478 -5.21 18.69 -11.44
CA ASN A 478 -6.51 19.15 -10.95
C ASN A 478 -6.68 18.77 -9.47
N HIS A 479 -5.71 19.15 -8.63
CA HIS A 479 -5.67 18.74 -7.23
C HIS A 479 -6.88 19.22 -6.41
N GLU A 480 -7.45 20.40 -6.72
CA GLU A 480 -8.67 20.88 -6.05
C GLU A 480 -9.89 20.00 -6.38
N VAL A 481 -10.06 19.59 -7.64
CA VAL A 481 -11.10 18.62 -8.03
C VAL A 481 -10.89 17.28 -7.31
N THR A 482 -9.63 16.85 -7.18
CA THR A 482 -9.27 15.60 -6.49
C THR A 482 -9.61 15.65 -5.00
N LYS A 483 -9.36 16.78 -4.32
CA LYS A 483 -9.77 16.99 -2.93
C LYS A 483 -11.28 16.97 -2.78
N LEU A 484 -12.01 17.67 -3.64
CA LEU A 484 -13.49 17.69 -3.63
C LEU A 484 -14.09 16.29 -3.88
N LEU A 485 -13.49 15.48 -4.76
CA LEU A 485 -13.89 14.08 -4.95
C LEU A 485 -13.74 13.26 -3.66
N MET A 486 -12.62 13.41 -2.96
CA MET A 486 -12.39 12.72 -1.69
C MET A 486 -13.25 13.28 -0.56
N GLU A 487 -13.58 14.58 -0.59
CA GLU A 487 -14.53 15.20 0.32
C GLU A 487 -15.95 14.66 0.11
N LEU A 488 -16.39 14.52 -1.15
CA LEU A 488 -17.65 13.86 -1.49
C LEU A 488 -17.67 12.42 -0.97
N TYR A 489 -16.58 11.68 -1.18
CA TYR A 489 -16.44 10.31 -0.68
C TYR A 489 -16.51 10.23 0.84
N ARG A 490 -15.81 11.12 1.55
CA ARG A 490 -15.85 11.22 3.01
C ARG A 490 -17.24 11.57 3.51
N THR A 491 -17.90 12.54 2.87
CA THR A 491 -19.26 12.97 3.24
C THR A 491 -20.25 11.83 3.15
N ARG A 492 -20.13 10.99 2.11
CA ARG A 492 -20.99 9.84 1.90
C ARG A 492 -20.70 8.69 2.86
N PHE A 493 -19.43 8.38 3.10
CA PHE A 493 -19.06 7.08 3.66
C PHE A 493 -18.35 7.11 5.02
N ASP A 494 -17.89 8.26 5.52
CA ASP A 494 -17.24 8.33 6.82
C ASP A 494 -18.28 8.26 7.95
N PRO A 495 -18.38 7.14 8.70
CA PRO A 495 -19.36 6.99 9.76
C PRO A 495 -19.10 7.97 10.93
N SER A 496 -17.86 8.44 11.10
CA SER A 496 -17.50 9.39 12.17
C SER A 496 -17.92 10.82 11.87
N LEU A 497 -18.22 11.14 10.61
CA LEU A 497 -18.68 12.47 10.21
C LEU A 497 -20.09 12.72 10.71
N LYS A 498 -20.26 13.76 11.54
CA LYS A 498 -21.57 14.19 12.03
C LYS A 498 -22.19 15.17 11.05
N VAL A 499 -23.31 14.78 10.44
CA VAL A 499 -24.14 15.67 9.62
C VAL A 499 -25.32 16.21 10.42
N ALA A 500 -25.72 17.46 10.14
CA ALA A 500 -26.92 18.03 10.75
C ALA A 500 -28.16 17.37 10.14
N VAL A 501 -28.98 16.75 10.99
CA VAL A 501 -30.21 16.03 10.61
C VAL A 501 -31.43 16.90 10.96
N GLU A 502 -32.28 17.16 9.97
CA GLU A 502 -33.54 17.88 10.19
C GLU A 502 -34.62 16.98 10.82
N PRO A 503 -35.65 17.52 11.52
CA PRO A 503 -36.61 16.71 12.30
C PRO A 503 -37.41 15.64 11.53
N ALA A 504 -37.45 15.68 10.20
CA ALA A 504 -38.16 14.73 9.35
C ALA A 504 -37.23 13.91 8.43
N GLU A 505 -35.92 14.02 8.63
CA GLU A 505 -34.89 13.44 7.76
C GLU A 505 -34.17 12.29 8.49
N THR A 506 -33.89 11.20 7.80
CA THR A 506 -32.99 10.14 8.28
C THR A 506 -31.53 10.58 8.13
N GLU A 507 -30.60 10.00 8.90
CA GLU A 507 -29.18 10.34 8.75
C GLU A 507 -28.67 10.13 7.32
N LEU A 508 -29.11 9.05 6.65
CA LEU A 508 -28.74 8.76 5.27
C LEU A 508 -29.24 9.84 4.30
N GLN A 509 -30.45 10.35 4.49
CA GLN A 509 -30.99 11.46 3.71
C GLN A 509 -30.18 12.75 3.96
N ALA A 510 -29.85 13.06 5.22
CA ALA A 510 -29.03 14.22 5.57
C ALA A 510 -27.64 14.16 4.93
N ARG A 511 -26.99 12.98 4.98
CA ARG A 511 -25.73 12.73 4.28
C ARG A 511 -25.86 12.91 2.78
N THR A 512 -26.94 12.41 2.18
CA THR A 512 -27.20 12.56 0.75
C THR A 512 -27.34 14.03 0.36
N ARG A 513 -28.09 14.82 1.14
CA ARG A 513 -28.26 16.25 0.91
C ARG A 513 -26.94 17.02 1.00
N VAL A 514 -26.13 16.78 2.02
CA VAL A 514 -24.80 17.44 2.16
C VAL A 514 -23.86 17.00 1.04
N ALA A 515 -23.87 15.70 0.69
CA ALA A 515 -23.09 15.19 -0.43
C ALA A 515 -23.48 15.86 -1.76
N SER A 516 -24.77 16.13 -1.99
CA SER A 516 -25.23 16.87 -3.18
C SER A 516 -24.67 18.29 -3.24
N THR A 517 -24.49 18.99 -2.12
CA THR A 517 -23.84 20.31 -2.10
C THR A 517 -22.38 20.23 -2.54
N VAL A 518 -21.63 19.23 -2.04
CA VAL A 518 -20.24 19.00 -2.46
C VAL A 518 -20.18 18.60 -3.95
N GLU A 519 -21.15 17.82 -4.43
CA GLU A 519 -21.26 17.46 -5.84
C GLU A 519 -21.50 18.69 -6.73
N GLU A 520 -22.34 19.66 -6.31
CA GLU A 520 -22.54 20.92 -7.02
C GLU A 520 -21.25 21.76 -7.09
N GLU A 521 -20.51 21.88 -5.99
CA GLU A 521 -19.20 22.55 -5.96
C GLU A 521 -18.19 21.87 -6.89
N LEU A 522 -18.18 20.53 -6.89
CA LEU A 522 -17.34 19.74 -7.78
C LEU A 522 -17.72 19.96 -9.25
N LEU A 523 -19.01 20.03 -9.59
CA LEU A 523 -19.47 20.32 -10.95
C LEU A 523 -19.01 21.70 -11.42
N VAL A 524 -18.97 22.71 -10.53
CA VAL A 524 -18.41 24.04 -10.81
C VAL A 524 -16.90 23.95 -11.02
N ALA A 525 -16.18 23.23 -10.16
CA ALA A 525 -14.73 23.04 -10.30
C ALA A 525 -14.36 22.32 -11.61
N LEU A 526 -15.17 21.34 -12.04
CA LEU A 526 -14.99 20.63 -13.31
C LEU A 526 -15.11 21.55 -14.52
N GLN A 527 -15.94 22.60 -14.47
CA GLN A 527 -16.04 23.58 -15.57
C GLN A 527 -14.75 24.38 -15.78
N GLN A 528 -13.87 24.44 -14.77
CA GLN A 528 -12.58 25.15 -14.85
C GLN A 528 -11.45 24.26 -15.37
N VAL A 529 -11.70 22.97 -15.63
CA VAL A 529 -10.68 22.03 -16.14
C VAL A 529 -10.34 22.38 -17.60
N PRO A 530 -9.10 22.79 -17.92
CA PRO A 530 -8.77 23.30 -19.26
C PRO A 530 -8.81 22.24 -20.36
N SER A 531 -8.56 20.96 -20.01
CA SER A 531 -8.49 19.87 -20.99
C SER A 531 -9.81 19.09 -21.03
N GLN A 532 -10.46 19.08 -22.20
CA GLN A 532 -11.70 18.32 -22.43
C GLN A 532 -11.54 16.82 -22.12
N ALA A 533 -10.38 16.23 -22.42
CA ALA A 533 -10.10 14.83 -22.13
C ALA A 533 -10.03 14.57 -20.61
N GLN A 534 -9.45 15.50 -19.86
CA GLN A 534 -9.39 15.43 -18.40
C GLN A 534 -10.77 15.63 -17.76
N ASP A 535 -11.54 16.63 -18.21
CA ASP A 535 -12.91 16.86 -17.76
C ASP A 535 -13.78 15.61 -18.00
N THR A 536 -13.71 15.02 -19.19
CA THR A 536 -14.46 13.80 -19.53
C THR A 536 -14.09 12.63 -18.60
N PHE A 537 -12.80 12.46 -18.30
CA PHE A 537 -12.33 11.44 -17.37
C PHE A 537 -12.83 11.69 -15.94
N LEU A 538 -12.69 12.91 -15.43
CA LEU A 538 -13.11 13.28 -14.09
C LEU A 538 -14.64 13.19 -13.91
N ARG A 539 -15.44 13.50 -14.94
CA ARG A 539 -16.90 13.30 -14.92
C ARG A 539 -17.31 11.82 -14.86
N ARG A 540 -16.60 10.94 -15.57
CA ARG A 540 -16.81 9.49 -15.47
C ARG A 540 -16.46 8.98 -14.08
N LEU A 541 -15.38 9.50 -13.51
CA LEU A 541 -14.98 9.20 -12.14
C LEU A 541 -16.00 9.71 -11.12
N LEU A 542 -16.55 10.92 -11.30
CA LEU A 542 -17.63 11.44 -10.47
C LEU A 542 -18.85 10.50 -10.50
N ASN A 543 -19.28 10.05 -11.68
CA ASN A 543 -20.37 9.07 -11.79
C ASN A 543 -20.06 7.76 -11.03
N LEU A 544 -18.80 7.32 -11.01
CA LEU A 544 -18.38 6.14 -10.27
C LEU A 544 -18.43 6.36 -8.74
N PHE A 545 -18.02 7.54 -8.26
CA PHE A 545 -18.14 7.92 -6.85
C PHE A 545 -19.61 8.00 -6.43
N THR A 546 -20.48 8.60 -7.24
CA THR A 546 -21.91 8.75 -6.91
C THR A 546 -22.68 7.43 -7.03
N SER A 547 -22.24 6.51 -7.90
CA SER A 547 -22.79 5.16 -8.03
C SER A 547 -22.23 4.17 -6.99
N THR A 548 -21.31 4.59 -6.13
CA THR A 548 -20.83 3.75 -5.04
C THR A 548 -21.89 3.67 -3.92
N LEU A 549 -22.10 2.46 -3.43
CA LEU A 549 -23.15 2.11 -2.47
C LEU A 549 -22.61 1.84 -1.06
N ARG A 550 -21.42 1.22 -0.98
CA ARG A 550 -20.74 0.86 0.28
C ARG A 550 -19.23 0.84 0.07
N THR A 551 -18.48 0.97 1.16
CA THR A 551 -17.03 0.83 1.17
C THR A 551 -16.50 0.38 2.52
N THR A 552 -15.44 -0.42 2.54
CA THR A 552 -14.75 -0.85 3.77
C THR A 552 -13.64 0.13 4.19
N ARG A 553 -13.48 1.26 3.50
CA ARG A 553 -12.41 2.25 3.73
C ARG A 553 -12.29 2.73 5.19
N TYR A 554 -13.38 2.76 5.96
CA TYR A 554 -13.40 3.29 7.34
C TYR A 554 -13.32 2.20 8.41
N GLN A 555 -13.36 0.92 8.04
CA GLN A 555 -13.24 -0.17 9.00
C GLN A 555 -11.81 -0.26 9.57
N GLY A 556 -11.73 -0.46 10.90
CA GLY A 556 -10.48 -0.79 11.59
C GLY A 556 -10.33 -2.31 11.74
N SER A 557 -9.36 -2.93 11.06
CA SER A 557 -9.02 -4.34 11.31
C SER A 557 -7.85 -4.47 12.29
N GLU A 558 -7.93 -5.48 13.17
CA GLU A 558 -6.87 -5.89 14.10
C GLU A 558 -5.79 -6.76 13.43
N ASP A 559 -6.11 -7.50 12.36
CA ASP A 559 -5.15 -8.33 11.60
C ASP A 559 -4.39 -7.50 10.56
N SER A 560 -3.05 -7.51 10.62
CA SER A 560 -2.16 -6.65 9.82
C SER A 560 -2.20 -6.90 8.32
N ASP A 561 -2.38 -8.13 7.83
CA ASP A 561 -2.43 -8.39 6.37
C ASP A 561 -3.84 -8.18 5.81
N GLN A 562 -4.84 -8.31 6.70
CA GLN A 562 -6.25 -8.13 6.41
C GLN A 562 -6.69 -6.66 6.41
N LYS A 563 -5.95 -5.79 7.13
CA LYS A 563 -6.26 -4.36 7.33
C LYS A 563 -6.21 -3.47 6.09
N TYR A 564 -5.64 -3.96 4.99
CA TYR A 564 -5.34 -3.14 3.82
C TYR A 564 -6.17 -3.50 2.58
N ARG A 565 -7.07 -4.49 2.69
CA ARG A 565 -8.02 -4.80 1.63
C ARG A 565 -9.14 -3.77 1.61
N LEU A 566 -9.47 -3.30 0.41
CA LEU A 566 -10.55 -2.36 0.18
C LEU A 566 -11.62 -3.07 -0.66
N ALA A 567 -12.85 -3.10 -0.17
CA ALA A 567 -14.01 -3.49 -0.95
C ALA A 567 -14.87 -2.26 -1.24
N ILE A 568 -15.35 -2.14 -2.48
CA ILE A 568 -16.26 -1.09 -2.93
C ILE A 568 -17.43 -1.76 -3.62
N LYS A 569 -18.65 -1.49 -3.15
CA LYS A 569 -19.88 -1.98 -3.75
C LYS A 569 -20.48 -0.90 -4.63
N ILE A 570 -20.83 -1.26 -5.86
CA ILE A 570 -21.17 -0.31 -6.92
C ILE A 570 -22.52 -0.68 -7.51
N ASP A 571 -23.38 0.33 -7.71
CA ASP A 571 -24.58 0.22 -8.53
C ASP A 571 -24.16 0.25 -10.00
N SER A 572 -24.06 -0.93 -10.60
CA SER A 572 -23.65 -1.07 -11.99
C SER A 572 -24.72 -0.57 -12.96
N GLY A 573 -25.98 -0.47 -12.56
CA GLY A 573 -27.05 0.08 -13.41
C GLY A 573 -26.85 1.57 -13.69
N ALA A 574 -26.42 2.32 -12.67
CA ALA A 574 -26.22 3.77 -12.72
C ALA A 574 -25.01 4.25 -13.56
N LEU A 575 -24.18 3.32 -14.06
CA LEU A 575 -22.77 3.60 -14.32
C LEU A 575 -22.33 4.35 -15.59
N VAL A 576 -23.09 4.91 -16.52
CA VAL A 576 -22.63 5.54 -17.82
C VAL A 576 -21.55 4.85 -18.73
N MET A 577 -20.71 3.94 -18.23
CA MET A 577 -19.58 3.24 -18.85
C MET A 577 -19.66 1.74 -18.54
N GLY A 578 -18.86 0.93 -19.23
CA GLY A 578 -18.91 -0.53 -19.16
C GLY A 578 -19.84 -1.16 -20.22
N SER A 579 -19.66 -2.47 -20.45
CA SER A 579 -20.41 -3.24 -21.45
C SER A 579 -21.84 -3.57 -21.01
N HIS A 580 -22.79 -3.50 -21.94
CA HIS A 580 -24.17 -3.95 -21.72
C HIS A 580 -24.32 -5.48 -21.88
N PRO A 581 -25.29 -6.12 -21.20
CA PRO A 581 -26.15 -5.57 -20.15
C PRO A 581 -25.35 -5.24 -18.89
N ARG A 582 -25.74 -4.17 -18.19
CA ARG A 582 -25.14 -3.77 -16.93
C ARG A 582 -25.67 -4.68 -15.81
N PRO A 583 -24.78 -5.29 -15.00
CA PRO A 583 -25.19 -6.04 -13.82
C PRO A 583 -26.01 -5.18 -12.85
N TRP A 584 -26.68 -5.83 -11.90
CA TRP A 584 -27.37 -5.11 -10.84
C TRP A 584 -26.37 -4.44 -9.89
N ARG A 585 -25.41 -5.22 -9.36
CA ARG A 585 -24.35 -4.71 -8.47
C ARG A 585 -23.03 -5.43 -8.68
N GLU A 586 -21.94 -4.71 -8.43
CA GLU A 586 -20.58 -5.23 -8.44
C GLU A 586 -19.88 -4.91 -7.12
N ILE A 587 -19.19 -5.91 -6.56
CA ILE A 587 -18.27 -5.71 -5.43
C ILE A 587 -16.86 -5.83 -5.97
N PHE A 588 -16.14 -4.70 -6.03
CA PHE A 588 -14.75 -4.64 -6.44
C PHE A 588 -13.85 -4.72 -5.21
N VAL A 589 -12.85 -5.60 -5.25
CA VAL A 589 -11.87 -5.80 -4.17
C VAL A 589 -10.50 -5.41 -4.68
N HIS A 590 -9.85 -4.49 -3.96
CA HIS A 590 -8.50 -4.03 -4.22
C HIS A 590 -7.57 -4.31 -3.03
N HIS A 591 -6.44 -4.94 -3.31
CA HIS A 591 -5.38 -5.22 -2.36
C HIS A 591 -4.02 -5.24 -3.08
N TYR A 592 -2.92 -5.06 -2.35
CA TYR A 592 -1.58 -5.08 -2.95
C TYR A 592 -1.28 -6.41 -3.66
N GLY A 593 -1.65 -7.54 -3.05
CA GLY A 593 -1.38 -8.88 -3.58
C GLY A 593 -2.43 -9.41 -4.57
N THR A 594 -3.67 -8.89 -4.51
CA THR A 594 -4.81 -9.43 -5.26
C THR A 594 -5.79 -8.34 -5.66
N GLU A 595 -6.45 -8.55 -6.79
CA GLU A 595 -7.66 -7.82 -7.15
C GLU A 595 -8.76 -8.82 -7.47
N GLY A 596 -10.02 -8.39 -7.36
CA GLY A 596 -11.13 -9.25 -7.75
C GLY A 596 -12.43 -8.49 -7.87
N ILE A 597 -13.41 -9.16 -8.46
CA ILE A 597 -14.75 -8.61 -8.65
C ILE A 597 -15.80 -9.69 -8.45
N HIS A 598 -16.88 -9.36 -7.75
CA HIS A 598 -18.06 -10.19 -7.63
C HIS A 598 -19.25 -9.48 -8.28
N ILE A 599 -19.76 -10.04 -9.38
CA ILE A 599 -20.81 -9.47 -10.22
C ILE A 599 -22.12 -10.19 -9.94
N ARG A 600 -23.18 -9.45 -9.63
CA ARG A 600 -24.51 -9.99 -9.29
C ARG A 600 -25.58 -9.51 -10.26
N GLY A 601 -26.44 -10.44 -10.69
CA GLY A 601 -27.63 -10.14 -11.49
C GLY A 601 -28.84 -9.66 -10.68
N GLY A 602 -28.84 -9.82 -9.34
CA GLY A 602 -29.95 -9.42 -8.48
C GLY A 602 -29.67 -9.62 -6.98
N ARG A 603 -30.67 -9.29 -6.14
CA ARG A 603 -30.60 -9.34 -4.66
C ARG A 603 -30.26 -10.73 -4.14
N LEU A 604 -30.88 -11.77 -4.67
CA LEU A 604 -30.50 -13.13 -4.35
C LEU A 604 -29.78 -13.69 -5.56
N ALA A 605 -28.46 -13.72 -5.52
CA ALA A 605 -27.66 -14.16 -6.65
C ALA A 605 -26.55 -15.10 -6.20
N ARG A 606 -26.25 -16.09 -7.05
CA ARG A 606 -25.31 -17.17 -6.74
C ARG A 606 -24.39 -17.46 -7.91
N GLY A 607 -23.11 -17.67 -7.60
CA GLY A 607 -22.08 -17.82 -8.61
C GLY A 607 -20.79 -18.44 -8.11
N GLY A 608 -20.11 -19.15 -9.01
CA GLY A 608 -18.75 -19.63 -8.77
C GLY A 608 -17.72 -18.49 -8.71
N ILE A 609 -16.66 -18.66 -7.92
CA ILE A 609 -15.50 -17.75 -7.91
C ILE A 609 -14.36 -18.36 -8.73
N ARG A 610 -13.90 -17.63 -9.74
CA ARG A 610 -12.80 -18.06 -10.61
C ARG A 610 -11.46 -17.46 -10.20
N TRP A 611 -10.42 -18.29 -10.15
CA TRP A 611 -9.05 -17.78 -10.13
C TRP A 611 -8.60 -17.54 -11.58
N SER A 612 -8.54 -16.27 -11.98
CA SER A 612 -8.16 -15.85 -13.32
C SER A 612 -6.65 -15.52 -13.40
N ASP A 613 -6.06 -15.77 -14.55
CA ASP A 613 -4.73 -15.33 -14.95
C ASP A 613 -4.77 -14.05 -15.82
N ARG A 614 -5.96 -13.52 -16.13
CA ARG A 614 -6.18 -12.35 -17.00
C ARG A 614 -6.13 -11.03 -16.22
N LEU A 615 -4.93 -10.56 -15.89
CA LEU A 615 -4.76 -9.28 -15.16
C LEU A 615 -5.35 -8.05 -15.86
N SER A 616 -5.42 -8.05 -17.19
CA SER A 616 -5.88 -6.90 -17.98
C SER A 616 -7.40 -6.75 -18.07
N ASP A 617 -8.15 -7.85 -18.03
CA ASP A 617 -9.57 -7.87 -18.40
C ASP A 617 -10.38 -8.99 -17.70
N TYR A 618 -9.98 -9.40 -16.50
CA TYR A 618 -10.70 -10.40 -15.71
C TYR A 618 -12.18 -10.02 -15.46
N ARG A 619 -12.52 -8.73 -15.40
CA ARG A 619 -13.93 -8.32 -15.26
C ARG A 619 -14.78 -8.76 -16.45
N GLU A 620 -14.28 -8.66 -17.67
CA GLU A 620 -15.04 -9.07 -18.87
C GLU A 620 -15.19 -10.61 -18.91
N GLU A 621 -14.16 -11.34 -18.47
CA GLU A 621 -14.27 -12.80 -18.27
C GLU A 621 -15.37 -13.15 -17.25
N VAL A 622 -15.36 -12.51 -16.08
CA VAL A 622 -16.34 -12.75 -15.02
C VAL A 622 -17.74 -12.33 -15.44
N LEU A 623 -17.87 -11.22 -16.17
CA LEU A 623 -19.14 -10.72 -16.70
C LEU A 623 -19.73 -11.70 -17.72
N GLY A 624 -18.92 -12.21 -18.64
CA GLY A 624 -19.34 -13.25 -19.58
C GLY A 624 -19.85 -14.50 -18.88
N LEU A 625 -19.13 -14.96 -17.85
CA LEU A 625 -19.53 -16.12 -17.04
C LEU A 625 -20.80 -15.87 -16.21
N MET A 626 -20.96 -14.67 -15.66
CA MET A 626 -22.19 -14.29 -14.94
C MET A 626 -23.40 -14.33 -15.87
N ARG A 627 -23.27 -13.84 -17.11
CA ARG A 627 -24.34 -13.91 -18.13
C ARG A 627 -24.77 -15.34 -18.42
N THR A 628 -23.82 -16.24 -18.61
CA THR A 628 -24.14 -17.67 -18.78
C THR A 628 -24.82 -18.24 -17.52
N GLN A 629 -24.39 -17.80 -16.34
CA GLN A 629 -24.99 -18.22 -15.07
C GLN A 629 -26.42 -17.71 -14.88
N MET A 630 -26.78 -16.54 -15.42
CA MET A 630 -28.15 -16.01 -15.35
C MET A 630 -29.13 -16.99 -15.97
N VAL A 631 -28.86 -17.44 -17.20
CA VAL A 631 -29.72 -18.39 -17.92
C VAL A 631 -29.72 -19.77 -17.25
N LYS A 632 -28.57 -20.20 -16.74
CA LYS A 632 -28.45 -21.48 -16.02
C LYS A 632 -29.24 -21.52 -14.71
N ASN A 633 -29.34 -20.40 -14.01
CA ASN A 633 -30.02 -20.32 -12.72
C ASN A 633 -31.53 -20.12 -12.83
N VAL A 634 -32.11 -20.10 -14.03
CA VAL A 634 -33.51 -19.74 -14.23
C VAL A 634 -34.51 -20.69 -13.55
N LEU A 635 -34.07 -21.89 -13.19
CA LEU A 635 -34.88 -22.91 -12.53
C LEU A 635 -34.74 -22.91 -11.00
N ILE A 636 -33.81 -22.13 -10.45
CA ILE A 636 -33.50 -22.11 -9.01
C ILE A 636 -33.83 -20.76 -8.38
N VAL A 637 -33.72 -20.68 -7.06
CA VAL A 637 -34.10 -19.50 -6.28
C VAL A 637 -33.21 -18.27 -6.56
N PRO A 638 -31.88 -18.35 -6.47
CA PRO A 638 -31.02 -17.21 -6.73
C PRO A 638 -30.76 -17.02 -8.23
N VAL A 639 -30.80 -15.77 -8.71
CA VAL A 639 -30.36 -15.42 -10.06
C VAL A 639 -28.84 -15.59 -10.23
N GLY A 640 -28.31 -15.38 -11.42
CA GLY A 640 -26.89 -15.53 -11.72
C GLY A 640 -25.99 -14.51 -11.00
N ALA A 641 -24.91 -14.98 -10.41
CA ALA A 641 -23.74 -14.19 -10.04
C ALA A 641 -22.45 -14.85 -10.57
N LYS A 642 -21.34 -14.12 -10.51
CA LYS A 642 -20.01 -14.70 -10.69
C LYS A 642 -18.97 -13.86 -9.98
N GLY A 643 -18.03 -14.53 -9.31
CA GLY A 643 -16.83 -13.90 -8.78
C GLY A 643 -15.60 -14.25 -9.60
N GLY A 644 -14.58 -13.41 -9.52
CA GLY A 644 -13.24 -13.76 -9.96
C GLY A 644 -12.18 -12.89 -9.32
N PHE A 645 -11.01 -13.49 -9.07
CA PHE A 645 -9.87 -12.78 -8.52
C PHE A 645 -8.58 -13.14 -9.29
N VAL A 646 -7.61 -12.24 -9.22
CA VAL A 646 -6.30 -12.36 -9.85
C VAL A 646 -5.20 -12.14 -8.82
N VAL A 647 -4.14 -12.94 -8.90
CA VAL A 647 -2.92 -12.71 -8.11
C VAL A 647 -2.01 -11.77 -8.91
N ARG A 648 -1.75 -10.57 -8.39
CA ARG A 648 -1.04 -9.51 -9.14
C ARG A 648 0.46 -9.75 -9.31
N ARG A 649 1.06 -10.51 -8.38
CA ARG A 649 2.50 -10.82 -8.35
C ARG A 649 2.69 -12.32 -8.04
N PRO A 650 2.32 -13.21 -8.98
CA PRO A 650 2.35 -14.64 -8.75
C PRO A 650 3.79 -15.13 -8.56
N LYS A 651 4.00 -16.03 -7.59
CA LYS A 651 5.27 -16.75 -7.44
C LYS A 651 5.55 -17.62 -8.68
N THR A 652 6.82 -17.81 -8.98
CA THR A 652 7.27 -18.64 -10.11
C THR A 652 7.23 -20.13 -9.80
N ASP A 653 7.51 -20.50 -8.54
CA ASP A 653 7.37 -21.88 -8.08
C ASP A 653 5.89 -22.28 -7.99
N ARG A 654 5.56 -23.51 -8.41
CA ARG A 654 4.18 -23.98 -8.52
C ARG A 654 3.51 -24.11 -7.15
N ASP A 655 4.21 -24.68 -6.18
CA ASP A 655 3.64 -24.97 -4.86
C ASP A 655 3.50 -23.66 -4.06
N GLU A 656 4.51 -22.78 -4.14
CA GLU A 656 4.39 -21.43 -3.57
C GLU A 656 3.28 -20.60 -4.24
N ARG A 657 3.09 -20.73 -5.55
CA ARG A 657 2.00 -20.04 -6.28
C ARG A 657 0.64 -20.52 -5.82
N GLN A 658 0.48 -21.83 -5.60
CA GLN A 658 -0.76 -22.41 -5.09
C GLN A 658 -1.07 -21.85 -3.70
N LEU A 659 -0.12 -21.92 -2.76
CA LEU A 659 -0.28 -21.36 -1.41
C LEU A 659 -0.58 -19.85 -1.42
N GLN A 660 0.08 -19.09 -2.30
CA GLN A 660 -0.20 -17.67 -2.48
C GLN A 660 -1.63 -17.45 -3.01
N GLY A 661 -2.08 -18.26 -3.96
CA GLY A 661 -3.44 -18.22 -4.50
C GLY A 661 -4.49 -18.43 -3.41
N GLU A 662 -4.28 -19.41 -2.54
CA GLU A 662 -5.15 -19.68 -1.38
C GLU A 662 -5.16 -18.50 -0.40
N SER A 663 -3.99 -17.95 -0.06
CA SER A 663 -3.89 -16.75 0.80
C SER A 663 -4.66 -15.57 0.20
N MET A 664 -4.51 -15.31 -1.10
CA MET A 664 -5.21 -14.21 -1.78
C MET A 664 -6.71 -14.48 -1.92
N TYR A 665 -7.13 -15.73 -2.07
CA TYR A 665 -8.54 -16.11 -2.02
C TYR A 665 -9.15 -15.79 -0.65
N ARG A 666 -8.45 -16.07 0.45
CA ARG A 666 -8.90 -15.69 1.80
C ARG A 666 -9.06 -14.18 1.93
N VAL A 667 -8.13 -13.38 1.41
CA VAL A 667 -8.25 -11.91 1.39
C VAL A 667 -9.50 -11.48 0.62
N TYR A 668 -9.74 -12.08 -0.55
CA TYR A 668 -10.90 -11.77 -1.39
C TYR A 668 -12.23 -12.12 -0.71
N ILE A 669 -12.38 -13.33 -0.16
CA ILE A 669 -13.60 -13.74 0.56
C ILE A 669 -13.87 -12.86 1.76
N ASN A 670 -12.84 -12.56 2.57
CA ASN A 670 -13.01 -11.67 3.72
C ASN A 670 -13.45 -10.26 3.29
N ALA A 671 -12.90 -9.72 2.19
CA ALA A 671 -13.33 -8.43 1.67
C ALA A 671 -14.80 -8.44 1.21
N LEU A 672 -15.29 -9.54 0.64
CA LEU A 672 -16.71 -9.67 0.27
C LEU A 672 -17.60 -9.70 1.52
N LEU A 673 -17.18 -10.38 2.59
CA LEU A 673 -17.94 -10.44 3.84
C LEU A 673 -17.87 -9.12 4.65
N ASP A 674 -16.78 -8.36 4.56
CA ASP A 674 -16.63 -7.06 5.24
C ASP A 674 -17.67 -6.02 4.82
N ILE A 675 -18.23 -6.14 3.61
CA ILE A 675 -19.14 -5.17 3.01
C ILE A 675 -20.59 -5.67 2.89
N THR A 676 -20.83 -6.94 3.24
CA THR A 676 -22.11 -7.64 3.12
C THR A 676 -22.81 -7.70 4.48
N ASP A 677 -24.12 -7.47 4.53
CA ASP A 677 -24.86 -7.55 5.79
C ASP A 677 -24.86 -8.98 6.34
N ASN A 678 -24.98 -9.15 7.66
CA ASN A 678 -25.15 -10.45 8.30
C ASN A 678 -26.59 -10.61 8.80
N VAL A 679 -26.99 -11.82 9.18
CA VAL A 679 -28.24 -12.09 9.90
C VAL A 679 -27.93 -12.63 11.28
N VAL A 680 -28.30 -11.88 12.32
CA VAL A 680 -28.10 -12.28 13.72
C VAL A 680 -29.47 -12.30 14.39
N ASP A 681 -29.83 -13.43 14.98
CA ASP A 681 -31.14 -13.63 15.64
C ASP A 681 -32.36 -13.27 14.76
N GLY A 682 -32.26 -13.55 13.45
CA GLY A 682 -33.32 -13.30 12.48
C GLY A 682 -33.43 -11.84 12.03
N GLN A 683 -32.53 -10.96 12.49
CA GLN A 683 -32.47 -9.56 12.09
C GLN A 683 -31.25 -9.30 11.22
N VAL A 684 -31.42 -8.47 10.19
CA VAL A 684 -30.30 -8.03 9.35
C VAL A 684 -29.44 -7.03 10.13
N VAL A 685 -28.13 -7.27 10.16
CA VAL A 685 -27.14 -6.41 10.81
C VAL A 685 -26.17 -5.91 9.76
N HIS A 686 -26.06 -4.59 9.63
CA HIS A 686 -25.09 -3.95 8.73
C HIS A 686 -23.65 -4.12 9.25
N PRO A 687 -22.64 -4.17 8.35
CA PRO A 687 -21.25 -4.21 8.76
C PRO A 687 -20.86 -2.99 9.59
N GLU A 688 -20.00 -3.19 10.58
CA GLU A 688 -19.43 -2.10 11.38
C GLU A 688 -18.70 -1.09 10.48
N ASP A 689 -18.76 0.19 10.83
CA ASP A 689 -18.12 1.31 10.13
C ASP A 689 -18.40 1.40 8.61
N VAL A 690 -19.56 0.91 8.16
CA VAL A 690 -20.02 1.01 6.76
C VAL A 690 -21.35 1.76 6.68
N VAL A 691 -21.39 2.82 5.88
CA VAL A 691 -22.65 3.50 5.51
C VAL A 691 -23.27 2.79 4.30
N CYS A 692 -24.51 2.33 4.44
CA CYS A 692 -25.23 1.55 3.42
C CYS A 692 -26.27 2.40 2.67
N TYR A 693 -26.04 2.64 1.37
CA TYR A 693 -26.97 3.39 0.50
C TYR A 693 -28.03 2.53 -0.20
N ASP A 694 -28.01 1.22 0.02
CA ASP A 694 -28.61 0.25 -0.89
C ASP A 694 -29.56 -0.75 -0.21
N GLY A 695 -29.95 -0.43 1.03
CA GLY A 695 -30.84 -1.20 1.90
C GLY A 695 -30.18 -2.48 2.44
N GLU A 696 -31.02 -3.38 2.95
CA GLU A 696 -30.61 -4.72 3.41
C GLU A 696 -30.17 -5.61 2.24
N ASP A 697 -28.99 -6.21 2.38
CA ASP A 697 -28.38 -7.13 1.43
C ASP A 697 -27.50 -8.19 2.14
N PRO A 698 -28.11 -9.13 2.90
CA PRO A 698 -27.37 -10.14 3.66
C PRO A 698 -27.04 -11.41 2.88
N TYR A 699 -27.57 -11.57 1.66
CA TYR A 699 -27.45 -12.81 0.90
C TYR A 699 -26.24 -12.77 -0.05
N LEU A 700 -25.19 -13.50 0.31
CA LEU A 700 -24.00 -13.73 -0.51
C LEU A 700 -23.63 -15.21 -0.46
N VAL A 701 -23.85 -15.93 -1.57
CA VAL A 701 -23.46 -17.34 -1.71
C VAL A 701 -22.45 -17.47 -2.85
N VAL A 702 -21.36 -18.18 -2.56
CA VAL A 702 -20.30 -18.47 -3.51
C VAL A 702 -20.30 -19.95 -3.89
N ALA A 703 -19.64 -20.29 -4.98
CA ALA A 703 -19.39 -21.68 -5.35
C ALA A 703 -17.97 -21.82 -5.89
N ALA A 704 -17.51 -23.05 -6.05
CA ALA A 704 -16.24 -23.29 -6.73
C ALA A 704 -16.37 -23.09 -8.25
N ASP A 705 -15.27 -22.67 -8.88
CA ASP A 705 -15.07 -22.63 -10.32
C ASP A 705 -13.64 -23.11 -10.64
N LYS A 706 -13.20 -22.92 -11.88
CA LYS A 706 -11.83 -23.16 -12.31
C LYS A 706 -10.83 -22.45 -11.40
N GLY A 707 -9.89 -23.22 -10.88
CA GLY A 707 -8.82 -22.77 -9.99
C GLY A 707 -9.22 -22.69 -8.50
N THR A 708 -10.49 -22.91 -8.15
CA THR A 708 -10.99 -22.82 -6.77
C THR A 708 -11.76 -24.06 -6.30
N ALA A 709 -11.74 -25.15 -7.08
CA ALA A 709 -12.44 -26.41 -6.78
C ALA A 709 -12.22 -26.96 -5.35
N HIS A 710 -11.02 -26.77 -4.78
CA HIS A 710 -10.65 -27.24 -3.44
C HIS A 710 -10.87 -26.18 -2.34
N LEU A 711 -11.42 -25.01 -2.68
CA LEU A 711 -11.52 -23.86 -1.78
C LEU A 711 -12.92 -23.62 -1.20
N SER A 712 -13.94 -24.41 -1.58
CA SER A 712 -15.27 -24.32 -0.96
C SER A 712 -15.23 -24.48 0.56
N ASP A 713 -14.46 -25.45 1.06
CA ASP A 713 -14.29 -25.64 2.51
C ASP A 713 -13.54 -24.47 3.16
N THR A 714 -12.62 -23.83 2.43
CA THR A 714 -11.94 -22.62 2.92
C THR A 714 -12.93 -21.45 3.07
N ALA A 715 -13.80 -21.23 2.09
CA ALA A 715 -14.84 -20.22 2.14
C ALA A 715 -15.84 -20.48 3.29
N ASN A 716 -16.29 -21.73 3.45
CA ASN A 716 -17.17 -22.12 4.55
C ASN A 716 -16.50 -21.95 5.92
N SER A 717 -15.22 -22.29 6.07
CA SER A 717 -14.46 -22.05 7.31
C SER A 717 -14.43 -20.56 7.66
N ILE A 718 -14.16 -19.69 6.68
CA ILE A 718 -14.17 -18.23 6.90
C ILE A 718 -15.57 -17.75 7.33
N SER A 719 -16.62 -18.22 6.66
CA SER A 719 -18.00 -17.88 7.01
C SER A 719 -18.33 -18.26 8.46
N GLN A 720 -17.94 -19.46 8.89
CA GLN A 720 -18.13 -19.94 10.26
C GLN A 720 -17.29 -19.17 11.28
N GLU A 721 -16.00 -18.93 11.01
CA GLU A 721 -15.09 -18.16 11.86
C GLU A 721 -15.61 -16.74 12.12
N ARG A 722 -16.29 -16.15 11.13
CA ARG A 722 -16.90 -14.81 11.23
C ARG A 722 -18.32 -14.79 11.78
N GLY A 723 -18.91 -15.95 12.09
CA GLY A 723 -20.30 -16.04 12.52
C GLY A 723 -21.29 -15.54 11.46
N PHE A 724 -20.94 -15.66 10.17
CA PHE A 724 -21.82 -15.30 9.08
C PHE A 724 -22.95 -16.33 8.96
N TRP A 725 -24.19 -15.85 8.83
CA TRP A 725 -25.42 -16.64 9.04
C TRP A 725 -25.55 -17.87 8.14
N LEU A 726 -24.95 -17.84 6.95
CA LEU A 726 -24.95 -18.97 6.03
C LEU A 726 -24.03 -20.12 6.47
N GLY A 727 -23.06 -19.91 7.37
CA GLY A 727 -22.21 -20.97 7.89
C GLY A 727 -21.56 -21.84 6.79
N ASP A 728 -21.82 -23.14 6.78
CA ASP A 728 -21.36 -24.10 5.74
C ASP A 728 -22.27 -24.18 4.48
N ALA A 729 -23.29 -23.32 4.41
CA ALA A 729 -24.09 -23.07 3.21
C ALA A 729 -23.55 -21.88 2.39
N PHE A 730 -22.55 -21.15 2.91
CA PHE A 730 -21.94 -19.99 2.22
C PHE A 730 -21.31 -20.37 0.88
N ALA A 731 -20.63 -21.53 0.85
CA ALA A 731 -20.06 -22.12 -0.35
C ALA A 731 -20.64 -23.52 -0.59
N SER A 732 -21.29 -23.72 -1.74
CA SER A 732 -21.83 -25.03 -2.12
C SER A 732 -20.75 -26.02 -2.56
N GLY A 733 -21.03 -27.32 -2.40
CA GLY A 733 -20.11 -28.40 -2.82
C GLY A 733 -18.91 -28.58 -1.89
N GLY A 734 -19.05 -28.19 -0.61
CA GLY A 734 -18.10 -28.53 0.43
C GLY A 734 -18.22 -29.99 0.88
N ARG A 735 -17.35 -30.41 1.80
CA ARG A 735 -17.24 -31.81 2.27
C ARG A 735 -18.54 -32.46 2.79
N HIS A 736 -19.49 -31.66 3.28
CA HIS A 736 -20.78 -32.09 3.85
C HIS A 736 -21.97 -31.73 2.95
N GLY A 737 -21.72 -31.49 1.66
CA GLY A 737 -22.73 -31.23 0.64
C GLY A 737 -23.07 -32.48 -0.18
N TYR A 738 -23.91 -32.30 -1.20
CA TYR A 738 -24.24 -33.37 -2.13
C TYR A 738 -23.10 -33.58 -3.14
N ASP A 739 -22.54 -34.78 -3.18
CA ASP A 739 -21.53 -35.14 -4.19
C ASP A 739 -22.23 -35.44 -5.53
N HIS A 740 -22.13 -34.50 -6.46
CA HIS A 740 -22.78 -34.61 -7.76
C HIS A 740 -22.30 -35.80 -8.59
N LYS A 741 -21.04 -36.21 -8.44
CA LYS A 741 -20.49 -37.36 -9.15
C LYS A 741 -21.03 -38.66 -8.55
N ALA A 742 -21.11 -38.76 -7.23
CA ALA A 742 -21.69 -39.90 -6.55
C ALA A 742 -23.20 -40.04 -6.83
N LEU A 743 -23.93 -38.92 -6.84
CA LEU A 743 -25.37 -38.90 -7.17
C LEU A 743 -25.65 -39.05 -8.67
N GLY A 744 -24.66 -38.74 -9.52
CA GLY A 744 -24.77 -38.69 -10.97
C GLY A 744 -25.81 -37.68 -11.47
N ILE A 745 -26.18 -36.70 -10.65
CA ILE A 745 -27.42 -35.92 -10.83
C ILE A 745 -27.39 -35.08 -12.11
N THR A 746 -26.25 -34.48 -12.46
CA THR A 746 -26.09 -33.70 -13.69
C THR A 746 -26.30 -34.55 -14.93
N ALA A 747 -25.68 -35.74 -14.97
CA ALA A 747 -25.82 -36.65 -16.10
C ALA A 747 -27.22 -37.26 -16.20
N ARG A 748 -27.82 -37.64 -15.06
CA ARG A 748 -29.19 -38.14 -15.00
C ARG A 748 -30.20 -37.08 -15.47
N GLY A 749 -30.01 -35.82 -15.08
CA GLY A 749 -30.83 -34.70 -15.57
C GLY A 749 -30.76 -34.50 -17.07
N ALA A 750 -29.54 -34.50 -17.64
CA ALA A 750 -29.35 -34.43 -19.09
C ALA A 750 -29.92 -35.66 -19.79
N TRP A 751 -29.87 -36.83 -19.14
CA TRP A 751 -30.47 -38.07 -19.64
C TRP A 751 -32.00 -38.01 -19.70
N GLU A 752 -32.68 -37.32 -18.78
CA GLU A 752 -34.13 -37.09 -18.86
C GLU A 752 -34.52 -36.33 -20.14
N CYS A 753 -33.73 -35.31 -20.52
CA CYS A 753 -33.91 -34.60 -21.79
C CYS A 753 -33.66 -35.52 -23.00
N VAL A 754 -32.60 -36.33 -22.95
CA VAL A 754 -32.30 -37.33 -24.00
C VAL A 754 -33.43 -38.37 -24.12
N ARG A 755 -33.99 -38.84 -23.01
CA ARG A 755 -35.13 -39.77 -22.97
C ARG A 755 -36.35 -39.14 -23.66
N ARG A 756 -36.63 -37.85 -23.41
CA ARG A 756 -37.70 -37.12 -24.11
C ARG A 756 -37.45 -37.08 -25.62
N HIS A 757 -36.23 -36.75 -26.05
CA HIS A 757 -35.88 -36.71 -27.47
C HIS A 757 -36.05 -38.06 -28.18
N PHE A 758 -35.65 -39.16 -27.54
CA PHE A 758 -35.87 -40.50 -28.08
C PHE A 758 -37.34 -40.92 -28.07
N ALA A 759 -38.09 -40.58 -27.02
CA ALA A 759 -39.53 -40.83 -26.96
C ALA A 759 -40.29 -40.13 -28.09
N GLU A 760 -39.91 -38.90 -28.44
CA GLU A 760 -40.44 -38.16 -29.60
C GLU A 760 -40.09 -38.80 -30.96
N LEU A 761 -39.07 -39.67 -30.99
CA LEU A 761 -38.68 -40.47 -32.14
C LEU A 761 -39.25 -41.89 -32.10
N GLY A 762 -40.04 -42.24 -31.08
CA GLY A 762 -40.59 -43.59 -30.89
C GLY A 762 -39.55 -44.65 -30.50
N VAL A 763 -38.44 -44.24 -29.88
CA VAL A 763 -37.36 -45.13 -29.40
C VAL A 763 -37.31 -45.05 -27.88
N ASP A 764 -37.16 -46.19 -27.20
CA ASP A 764 -36.89 -46.26 -25.77
C ASP A 764 -35.39 -46.54 -25.55
N PRO A 765 -34.59 -45.54 -25.15
CA PRO A 765 -33.13 -45.70 -25.06
C PRO A 765 -32.67 -46.63 -23.93
N GLU A 766 -33.56 -47.14 -23.09
CA GLU A 766 -33.27 -48.12 -22.02
C GLU A 766 -33.67 -49.54 -22.42
N ARG A 767 -34.45 -49.71 -23.49
CA ARG A 767 -34.91 -51.01 -24.00
C ARG A 767 -34.40 -51.32 -25.40
N ASP A 768 -34.34 -50.32 -26.27
CA ASP A 768 -33.87 -50.43 -27.63
C ASP A 768 -32.35 -50.19 -27.70
N THR A 769 -31.65 -50.94 -28.55
CA THR A 769 -30.23 -50.71 -28.81
C THR A 769 -30.03 -49.39 -29.55
N ILE A 770 -29.18 -48.52 -29.01
CA ILE A 770 -28.85 -47.23 -29.61
C ILE A 770 -27.34 -47.12 -29.86
N SER A 771 -26.96 -46.61 -31.03
CA SER A 771 -25.56 -46.30 -31.35
C SER A 771 -25.17 -44.93 -30.78
N ALA A 772 -24.01 -44.84 -30.13
CA ALA A 772 -23.56 -43.61 -29.50
C ALA A 772 -22.10 -43.29 -29.83
N VAL A 773 -21.79 -41.99 -29.87
CA VAL A 773 -20.44 -41.48 -29.69
C VAL A 773 -20.43 -40.46 -28.57
N GLY A 774 -19.26 -40.18 -27.98
CA GLY A 774 -19.23 -39.14 -26.96
C GLY A 774 -17.90 -38.41 -26.77
N ILE A 775 -18.00 -37.34 -26.01
CA ILE A 775 -16.90 -36.42 -25.70
C ILE A 775 -16.66 -36.52 -24.20
N GLY A 776 -15.56 -37.15 -23.79
CA GLY A 776 -15.21 -37.39 -22.40
C GLY A 776 -14.57 -38.76 -22.14
N ASP A 777 -14.53 -39.13 -20.86
CA ASP A 777 -14.03 -40.41 -20.37
C ASP A 777 -14.83 -40.91 -19.17
N MET A 778 -14.72 -42.21 -18.88
CA MET A 778 -15.47 -42.86 -17.79
C MET A 778 -15.06 -42.37 -16.39
N SER A 779 -13.95 -41.65 -16.22
CA SER A 779 -13.60 -41.08 -14.92
C SER A 779 -14.32 -39.76 -14.64
N GLY A 780 -14.80 -39.10 -15.70
CA GLY A 780 -15.55 -37.85 -15.63
C GLY A 780 -16.95 -38.05 -15.05
N ASP A 781 -17.39 -37.10 -14.21
CA ASP A 781 -18.74 -37.08 -13.61
C ASP A 781 -19.83 -37.23 -14.68
N VAL A 782 -19.88 -36.31 -15.63
CA VAL A 782 -20.99 -36.25 -16.58
C VAL A 782 -20.92 -37.35 -17.65
N PHE A 783 -19.73 -37.58 -18.22
CA PHE A 783 -19.56 -38.60 -19.25
C PHE A 783 -19.78 -40.00 -18.67
N GLY A 784 -19.13 -40.31 -17.55
CA GLY A 784 -19.18 -41.61 -16.91
C GLY A 784 -20.60 -41.97 -16.49
N ASN A 785 -21.26 -41.11 -15.70
CA ASN A 785 -22.65 -41.35 -15.28
C ASN A 785 -23.61 -41.43 -16.49
N GLY A 786 -23.45 -40.57 -17.49
CA GLY A 786 -24.31 -40.56 -18.69
C GLY A 786 -24.22 -41.86 -19.51
N MET A 787 -23.02 -42.40 -19.69
CA MET A 787 -22.79 -43.67 -20.38
C MET A 787 -23.19 -44.92 -19.56
N LEU A 788 -23.62 -44.72 -18.31
CA LEU A 788 -24.17 -45.75 -17.43
C LEU A 788 -25.70 -45.63 -17.24
N CYS A 789 -26.34 -44.58 -17.75
CA CYS A 789 -27.80 -44.41 -17.67
C CYS A 789 -28.57 -45.47 -18.48
N SER A 790 -27.95 -46.10 -19.48
CA SER A 790 -28.56 -47.21 -20.22
C SER A 790 -27.59 -48.35 -20.51
N ARG A 791 -28.09 -49.57 -20.38
CA ARG A 791 -27.40 -50.82 -20.70
C ARG A 791 -27.39 -51.15 -22.19
N THR A 792 -28.21 -50.49 -23.00
CA THR A 792 -28.38 -50.79 -24.43
C THR A 792 -27.53 -49.91 -25.35
N ILE A 793 -26.67 -49.06 -24.77
CA ILE A 793 -25.78 -48.16 -25.51
C ILE A 793 -24.64 -48.96 -26.17
N GLN A 794 -24.56 -48.85 -27.49
CA GLN A 794 -23.37 -49.20 -28.27
C GLN A 794 -22.46 -47.97 -28.40
N LEU A 795 -21.53 -47.78 -27.47
CA LEU A 795 -20.55 -46.69 -27.51
C LEU A 795 -19.47 -46.99 -28.56
N LYS A 796 -19.64 -46.46 -29.78
CA LYS A 796 -18.77 -46.79 -30.92
C LYS A 796 -17.46 -46.03 -30.94
N ALA A 797 -17.46 -44.82 -30.40
CA ALA A 797 -16.26 -44.02 -30.27
C ALA A 797 -16.42 -42.96 -29.18
N ALA A 798 -15.31 -42.61 -28.53
CA ALA A 798 -15.25 -41.48 -27.63
C ALA A 798 -13.86 -40.84 -27.66
N PHE A 799 -13.73 -39.60 -27.21
CA PHE A 799 -12.42 -38.96 -27.06
C PHE A 799 -12.40 -38.01 -25.86
N ASN A 800 -11.24 -37.90 -25.22
CA ASN A 800 -10.97 -36.90 -24.18
C ASN A 800 -9.71 -36.09 -24.52
N HIS A 801 -9.11 -35.43 -23.54
CA HIS A 801 -7.89 -34.63 -23.72
C HIS A 801 -6.62 -35.49 -23.93
N LEU A 802 -6.69 -36.81 -23.73
CA LEU A 802 -5.56 -37.74 -23.79
C LEU A 802 -5.70 -38.81 -24.87
N HIS A 803 -6.89 -39.37 -25.03
CA HIS A 803 -7.11 -40.61 -25.77
C HIS A 803 -8.31 -40.51 -26.72
N ILE A 804 -8.29 -41.37 -27.73
CA ILE A 804 -9.40 -41.67 -28.64
C ILE A 804 -9.73 -43.15 -28.46
N PHE A 805 -10.95 -43.43 -28.00
CA PHE A 805 -11.54 -44.75 -27.86
C PHE A 805 -12.36 -45.06 -29.12
N VAL A 806 -12.19 -46.26 -29.68
CA VAL A 806 -12.90 -46.74 -30.87
C VAL A 806 -13.30 -48.20 -30.66
N ASP A 807 -14.57 -48.50 -30.87
CA ASP A 807 -15.13 -49.85 -30.79
C ASP A 807 -16.19 -50.03 -31.89
N PRO A 808 -15.87 -50.67 -33.04
CA PRO A 808 -16.77 -50.70 -34.19
C PRO A 808 -18.14 -51.35 -33.96
N ASP A 809 -18.20 -52.41 -33.16
CA ASP A 809 -19.40 -53.22 -32.91
C ASP A 809 -19.45 -53.76 -31.47
N PRO A 810 -19.59 -52.87 -30.46
CA PRO A 810 -19.56 -53.26 -29.05
C PRO A 810 -20.75 -54.15 -28.67
N ASP A 811 -20.48 -55.21 -27.90
CA ASP A 811 -21.51 -55.95 -27.18
C ASP A 811 -22.05 -55.09 -26.03
N THR A 812 -23.37 -54.87 -25.99
CA THR A 812 -23.96 -53.92 -25.04
C THR A 812 -23.82 -54.36 -23.59
N ALA A 813 -23.90 -55.67 -23.30
CA ALA A 813 -23.79 -56.18 -21.95
C ALA A 813 -22.35 -56.16 -21.43
N ALA A 814 -21.41 -56.75 -22.18
CA ALA A 814 -20.00 -56.81 -21.80
C ALA A 814 -19.37 -55.42 -21.73
N SER A 815 -19.66 -54.55 -22.70
CA SER A 815 -19.13 -53.18 -22.70
C SER A 815 -19.74 -52.33 -21.57
N PHE A 816 -20.99 -52.58 -21.15
CA PHE A 816 -21.60 -51.89 -20.01
C PHE A 816 -20.95 -52.30 -18.69
N GLU A 817 -20.77 -53.60 -18.45
CA GLU A 817 -20.08 -54.11 -17.26
C GLU A 817 -18.66 -53.54 -17.16
N GLU A 818 -17.95 -53.47 -18.29
CA GLU A 818 -16.62 -52.88 -18.34
C GLU A 818 -16.64 -51.37 -18.08
N ARG A 819 -17.61 -50.62 -18.62
CA ARG A 819 -17.82 -49.20 -18.29
C ARG A 819 -18.10 -49.01 -16.80
N CYS A 820 -18.90 -49.86 -16.16
CA CYS A 820 -19.15 -49.83 -14.71
C CYS A 820 -17.85 -50.05 -13.91
N ARG A 821 -17.05 -51.06 -14.29
CA ARG A 821 -15.77 -51.34 -13.65
C ARG A 821 -14.83 -50.13 -13.78
N LEU A 822 -14.72 -49.56 -14.98
CA LEU A 822 -13.84 -48.43 -15.26
C LEU A 822 -14.25 -47.16 -14.50
N PHE A 823 -15.56 -46.92 -14.33
CA PHE A 823 -16.11 -45.81 -13.54
C PHE A 823 -15.82 -45.95 -12.03
N ALA A 824 -15.86 -47.18 -11.51
CA ALA A 824 -15.65 -47.47 -10.09
C ALA A 824 -14.18 -47.37 -9.63
N LEU A 825 -13.22 -47.26 -10.56
CA LEU A 825 -11.82 -47.10 -10.21
C LEU A 825 -11.54 -45.71 -9.59
N PRO A 826 -10.67 -45.61 -8.55
CA PRO A 826 -10.34 -44.32 -7.94
C PRO A 826 -9.74 -43.29 -8.92
N ARG A 827 -8.99 -43.79 -9.91
CA ARG A 827 -8.52 -43.04 -11.09
C ARG A 827 -8.55 -43.98 -12.27
N SER A 828 -9.09 -43.52 -13.40
CA SER A 828 -9.13 -44.29 -14.64
C SER A 828 -8.94 -43.41 -15.85
N THR A 829 -8.50 -44.03 -16.93
CA THR A 829 -8.38 -43.47 -18.27
C THR A 829 -8.88 -44.51 -19.27
N TRP A 830 -9.05 -44.11 -20.52
CA TRP A 830 -9.38 -45.07 -21.58
C TRP A 830 -8.34 -46.21 -21.70
N LEU A 831 -7.08 -46.02 -21.29
CA LEU A 831 -6.07 -47.10 -21.32
C LEU A 831 -6.35 -48.22 -20.31
N ASP A 832 -7.12 -47.95 -19.26
CA ASP A 832 -7.48 -48.93 -18.24
C ASP A 832 -8.67 -49.81 -18.67
N TYR A 833 -9.28 -49.54 -19.83
CA TYR A 833 -10.34 -50.34 -20.42
C TYR A 833 -9.81 -51.74 -20.80
N ASP A 834 -10.52 -52.78 -20.39
CA ASP A 834 -10.17 -54.17 -20.72
C ASP A 834 -10.31 -54.40 -22.23
N ARG A 835 -9.17 -54.51 -22.91
CA ARG A 835 -9.14 -54.69 -24.37
C ARG A 835 -9.75 -56.02 -24.82
N SER A 836 -9.93 -57.00 -23.92
CA SER A 836 -10.57 -58.27 -24.27
C SER A 836 -12.08 -58.15 -24.51
N THR A 837 -12.71 -57.07 -24.06
CA THR A 837 -14.14 -56.80 -24.26
C THR A 837 -14.44 -55.91 -25.47
N LEU A 838 -13.40 -55.36 -26.13
CA LEU A 838 -13.52 -54.61 -27.38
C LEU A 838 -13.96 -55.53 -28.52
N SER A 839 -14.77 -55.01 -29.45
CA SER A 839 -15.13 -55.73 -30.67
C SER A 839 -13.92 -55.94 -31.57
N ALA A 840 -14.08 -56.80 -32.58
CA ALA A 840 -13.10 -56.90 -33.66
C ALA A 840 -12.83 -55.52 -34.27
N GLY A 841 -11.55 -55.13 -34.30
CA GLY A 841 -11.09 -53.84 -34.80
C GLY A 841 -11.18 -52.67 -33.81
N GLY A 842 -11.60 -52.90 -32.56
CA GLY A 842 -11.56 -51.89 -31.49
C GLY A 842 -10.13 -51.52 -31.07
N GLY A 843 -9.97 -50.30 -30.54
CA GLY A 843 -8.66 -49.77 -30.16
C GLY A 843 -8.74 -48.48 -29.37
N ILE A 844 -7.68 -48.22 -28.59
CA ILE A 844 -7.48 -46.99 -27.83
C ILE A 844 -6.16 -46.37 -28.26
N TYR A 845 -6.23 -45.10 -28.63
CA TYR A 845 -5.14 -44.38 -29.28
C TYR A 845 -4.81 -43.10 -28.52
N ASP A 846 -3.54 -42.69 -28.55
CA ASP A 846 -3.08 -41.41 -28.00
C ASP A 846 -3.52 -40.27 -28.92
N ARG A 847 -4.21 -39.26 -28.34
CA ARG A 847 -4.65 -38.06 -29.05
C ARG A 847 -3.47 -37.23 -29.58
N ASN A 848 -2.31 -37.33 -28.94
CA ASN A 848 -1.10 -36.58 -29.30
C ASN A 848 -0.17 -37.36 -30.25
N ALA A 849 -0.55 -38.56 -30.69
CA ALA A 849 0.19 -39.29 -31.70
C ALA A 849 0.30 -38.49 -33.01
N LYS A 850 1.40 -38.63 -33.76
CA LYS A 850 1.53 -38.01 -35.09
C LYS A 850 0.49 -38.56 -36.07
N THR A 851 0.29 -39.87 -36.01
CA THR A 851 -0.67 -40.63 -36.81
C THR A 851 -1.20 -41.82 -36.01
N ILE A 852 -2.38 -42.29 -36.38
CA ILE A 852 -3.05 -43.47 -35.84
C ILE A 852 -3.31 -44.42 -37.01
N THR A 853 -2.91 -45.68 -36.87
CA THR A 853 -3.27 -46.73 -37.82
C THR A 853 -4.51 -47.46 -37.31
N LEU A 854 -5.62 -47.30 -38.03
CA LEU A 854 -6.91 -47.89 -37.73
C LEU A 854 -7.00 -49.33 -38.29
N SER A 855 -7.82 -50.15 -37.64
CA SER A 855 -8.20 -51.48 -38.15
C SER A 855 -9.08 -51.36 -39.40
N ALA A 856 -9.23 -52.44 -40.16
CA ALA A 856 -10.08 -52.44 -41.36
C ALA A 856 -11.55 -52.12 -41.01
N GLU A 857 -12.02 -52.60 -39.86
CA GLU A 857 -13.35 -52.35 -39.32
C GLU A 857 -13.53 -50.88 -38.93
N ALA A 858 -12.56 -50.30 -38.19
CA ALA A 858 -12.61 -48.89 -37.79
C ALA A 858 -12.47 -47.94 -38.99
N THR A 859 -11.59 -48.24 -39.95
CA THR A 859 -11.44 -47.50 -41.22
C THR A 859 -12.76 -47.47 -41.98
N ARG A 860 -13.47 -48.61 -42.07
CA ARG A 860 -14.80 -48.69 -42.70
C ARG A 860 -15.86 -47.92 -41.92
N MET A 861 -15.87 -48.01 -40.60
CA MET A 861 -16.81 -47.29 -39.74
C MET A 861 -16.70 -45.77 -39.92
N PHE A 862 -15.48 -45.24 -39.99
CA PHE A 862 -15.24 -43.82 -40.20
C PHE A 862 -15.34 -43.38 -41.67
N GLY A 863 -15.30 -44.32 -42.61
CA GLY A 863 -15.36 -44.04 -44.05
C GLY A 863 -14.05 -43.45 -44.60
N PHE A 864 -12.91 -43.90 -44.09
CA PHE A 864 -11.60 -43.51 -44.61
C PHE A 864 -11.13 -44.48 -45.70
N ASP A 865 -10.41 -43.98 -46.70
CA ASP A 865 -9.76 -44.80 -47.73
C ASP A 865 -8.38 -45.31 -47.28
N ASP A 866 -7.66 -44.49 -46.49
CA ASP A 866 -6.37 -44.83 -45.88
C ASP A 866 -6.55 -45.19 -44.40
N PRO A 867 -6.07 -46.35 -43.91
CA PRO A 867 -6.11 -46.69 -42.49
C PRO A 867 -5.25 -45.79 -41.60
N THR A 868 -4.29 -45.04 -42.16
CA THR A 868 -3.42 -44.14 -41.39
C THR A 868 -4.00 -42.72 -41.39
N GLN A 869 -4.44 -42.24 -40.23
CA GLN A 869 -5.08 -40.94 -40.08
C GLN A 869 -4.39 -40.09 -39.01
N ARG A 870 -4.52 -38.76 -39.07
CA ARG A 870 -4.12 -37.92 -37.94
C ARG A 870 -5.20 -38.00 -36.85
N PRO A 871 -4.87 -37.93 -35.55
CA PRO A 871 -5.88 -37.96 -34.49
C PRO A 871 -6.98 -36.92 -34.65
N GLN A 872 -6.64 -35.75 -35.16
CA GLN A 872 -7.59 -34.66 -35.42
C GLN A 872 -8.65 -35.06 -36.45
N ASP A 873 -8.24 -35.76 -37.51
CA ASP A 873 -9.16 -36.22 -38.56
C ASP A 873 -10.08 -37.32 -38.03
N VAL A 874 -9.57 -38.21 -37.16
CA VAL A 874 -10.39 -39.22 -36.48
C VAL A 874 -11.45 -38.56 -35.59
N ILE A 875 -11.07 -37.57 -34.77
CA ILE A 875 -12.03 -36.85 -33.91
C ILE A 875 -13.09 -36.13 -34.76
N ARG A 876 -12.69 -35.47 -35.86
CA ARG A 876 -13.65 -34.85 -36.80
C ARG A 876 -14.61 -35.89 -37.37
N SER A 877 -14.12 -37.08 -37.71
CA SER A 877 -14.98 -38.18 -38.19
C SER A 877 -15.93 -38.67 -37.11
N ILE A 878 -15.49 -38.82 -35.85
CA ILE A 878 -16.35 -39.17 -34.70
C ILE A 878 -17.53 -38.20 -34.60
N LEU A 879 -17.27 -36.89 -34.61
CA LEU A 879 -18.31 -35.86 -34.52
C LEU A 879 -19.30 -35.88 -35.72
N LYS A 880 -18.85 -36.40 -36.87
CA LYS A 880 -19.66 -36.54 -38.09
C LYS A 880 -20.30 -37.91 -38.23
N MET A 881 -20.12 -38.84 -37.30
CA MET A 881 -20.66 -40.19 -37.43
C MET A 881 -22.19 -40.18 -37.51
N LYS A 882 -22.75 -41.11 -38.30
CA LYS A 882 -24.18 -41.37 -38.30
C LYS A 882 -24.49 -42.30 -37.13
N VAL A 883 -25.01 -41.74 -36.06
CA VAL A 883 -25.35 -42.45 -34.82
C VAL A 883 -26.68 -41.96 -34.25
N ASP A 884 -27.23 -42.70 -33.30
CA ASP A 884 -28.46 -42.30 -32.62
C ASP A 884 -28.19 -41.18 -31.61
N LEU A 885 -27.09 -41.28 -30.84
CA LEU A 885 -26.72 -40.32 -29.80
C LEU A 885 -25.29 -39.76 -30.00
N LEU A 886 -25.16 -38.44 -29.93
CA LEU A 886 -23.89 -37.77 -29.61
C LEU A 886 -24.00 -37.23 -28.18
N TRP A 887 -23.22 -37.80 -27.26
CA TRP A 887 -23.20 -37.38 -25.85
C TRP A 887 -22.01 -36.48 -25.56
N ASN A 888 -22.28 -35.22 -25.24
CA ASN A 888 -21.25 -34.32 -24.74
C ASN A 888 -21.18 -34.37 -23.21
N GLY A 889 -20.18 -35.07 -22.67
CA GLY A 889 -19.87 -35.06 -21.24
C GLY A 889 -18.57 -34.32 -20.89
N GLY A 890 -18.01 -33.58 -21.86
CA GLY A 890 -16.73 -32.89 -21.77
C GLY A 890 -16.86 -31.38 -21.75
N ILE A 891 -15.71 -30.69 -21.79
CA ILE A 891 -15.63 -29.22 -21.86
C ILE A 891 -14.96 -28.82 -23.18
N GLY A 892 -15.58 -27.88 -23.89
CA GLY A 892 -15.03 -27.30 -25.12
C GLY A 892 -16.07 -27.23 -26.24
N THR A 893 -15.81 -26.38 -27.23
CA THR A 893 -16.74 -26.12 -28.34
C THR A 893 -16.32 -26.89 -29.59
N TYR A 894 -17.04 -27.97 -29.90
CA TYR A 894 -16.71 -28.93 -30.95
C TYR A 894 -17.54 -28.76 -32.23
N ILE A 895 -18.68 -28.10 -32.13
CA ILE A 895 -19.60 -27.89 -33.26
C ILE A 895 -19.96 -26.41 -33.34
N LYS A 896 -19.89 -25.83 -34.54
CA LYS A 896 -20.30 -24.44 -34.82
C LYS A 896 -21.24 -24.33 -36.01
N SER A 897 -21.90 -23.19 -36.19
CA SER A 897 -22.56 -22.87 -37.45
C SER A 897 -21.54 -22.73 -38.58
N ALA A 898 -21.98 -23.02 -39.81
CA ALA A 898 -21.15 -22.82 -41.00
C ALA A 898 -20.83 -21.33 -41.25
N GLY A 899 -21.65 -20.41 -40.72
CA GLY A 899 -21.44 -18.96 -40.83
C GLY A 899 -20.45 -18.38 -39.82
N GLU A 900 -20.06 -19.14 -38.80
CA GLU A 900 -19.11 -18.71 -37.77
C GLU A 900 -17.67 -19.03 -38.19
N ASP A 901 -16.73 -18.10 -38.01
CA ASP A 901 -15.29 -18.39 -38.13
C ASP A 901 -14.81 -19.13 -36.88
N ASN A 902 -13.88 -20.07 -37.04
CA ASN A 902 -13.29 -20.79 -35.91
C ASN A 902 -12.60 -19.87 -34.90
N ARG A 903 -12.03 -18.75 -35.37
CA ARG A 903 -11.31 -17.79 -34.53
C ARG A 903 -12.24 -17.03 -33.59
N ASP A 904 -13.50 -16.85 -33.98
CA ASP A 904 -14.48 -16.06 -33.24
C ASP A 904 -15.21 -16.88 -32.16
N VAL A 905 -15.10 -18.22 -32.19
CA VAL A 905 -15.74 -19.14 -31.23
C VAL A 905 -15.10 -19.10 -29.83
N GLY A 906 -13.87 -18.60 -29.70
CA GLY A 906 -13.23 -18.40 -28.38
C GLY A 906 -12.63 -19.66 -27.72
N ASP A 907 -12.59 -20.80 -28.42
CA ASP A 907 -11.91 -22.03 -27.95
C ASP A 907 -10.83 -22.48 -28.95
N LEU A 908 -9.62 -21.95 -28.79
CA LEU A 908 -8.48 -22.28 -29.67
C LEU A 908 -8.03 -23.74 -29.53
N THR A 909 -8.25 -24.37 -28.37
CA THR A 909 -7.73 -25.73 -28.09
C THR A 909 -8.41 -26.78 -28.98
N ASN A 910 -9.70 -26.57 -29.28
CA ASN A 910 -10.48 -27.50 -30.09
C ASN A 910 -10.70 -27.02 -31.54
N GLU A 911 -10.06 -25.93 -31.97
CA GLU A 911 -10.18 -25.39 -33.33
C GLU A 911 -9.89 -26.44 -34.42
N ALA A 912 -8.81 -27.21 -34.27
CA ALA A 912 -8.40 -28.20 -35.27
C ALA A 912 -9.42 -29.33 -35.46
N VAL A 913 -10.20 -29.65 -34.42
CA VAL A 913 -11.18 -30.74 -34.43
C VAL A 913 -12.62 -30.27 -34.64
N ARG A 914 -12.88 -28.96 -34.60
CA ARG A 914 -14.21 -28.39 -34.72
C ARG A 914 -14.84 -28.67 -36.10
N VAL A 915 -16.11 -29.03 -36.11
CA VAL A 915 -16.89 -29.32 -37.31
C VAL A 915 -18.06 -28.35 -37.47
N ASP A 916 -18.56 -28.20 -38.70
CA ASP A 916 -19.78 -27.44 -38.91
C ASP A 916 -21.01 -28.29 -38.52
N ALA A 917 -22.04 -27.67 -37.96
CA ALA A 917 -23.33 -28.28 -37.63
C ALA A 917 -23.93 -29.03 -38.82
N ARG A 918 -23.69 -28.54 -40.05
CA ARG A 918 -24.16 -29.19 -41.28
C ARG A 918 -23.47 -30.52 -41.61
N GLU A 919 -22.41 -30.88 -40.91
CA GLU A 919 -21.67 -32.13 -41.12
C GLU A 919 -22.04 -33.20 -40.08
N VAL A 920 -22.72 -32.80 -39.00
CA VAL A 920 -23.18 -33.70 -37.94
C VAL A 920 -24.36 -34.53 -38.44
N ARG A 921 -24.33 -35.83 -38.13
CA ARG A 921 -25.33 -36.83 -38.57
C ARG A 921 -25.96 -37.62 -37.41
N ALA A 922 -25.75 -37.19 -36.18
CA ALA A 922 -26.42 -37.75 -35.01
C ALA A 922 -27.93 -37.43 -35.04
N ARG A 923 -28.78 -38.34 -34.56
CA ARG A 923 -30.23 -38.10 -34.44
C ARG A 923 -30.57 -37.27 -33.20
N VAL A 924 -29.90 -37.56 -32.09
CA VAL A 924 -30.04 -36.88 -30.80
C VAL A 924 -28.66 -36.38 -30.36
N LEU A 925 -28.60 -35.17 -29.82
CA LEU A 925 -27.41 -34.62 -29.17
C LEU A 925 -27.79 -34.22 -27.75
N GLY A 926 -27.14 -34.84 -26.75
CA GLY A 926 -27.32 -34.50 -25.34
C GLY A 926 -26.12 -33.72 -24.81
N GLU A 927 -26.35 -32.53 -24.25
CA GLU A 927 -25.30 -31.67 -23.70
C GLU A 927 -25.28 -31.72 -22.16
N GLY A 928 -24.68 -32.77 -21.60
CA GLY A 928 -24.39 -32.80 -20.17
C GLY A 928 -23.25 -31.86 -19.77
N GLY A 929 -22.25 -31.69 -20.65
CA GLY A 929 -21.18 -30.70 -20.52
C GLY A 929 -21.62 -29.31 -20.97
N ASN A 930 -20.85 -28.27 -20.61
CA ASN A 930 -21.15 -26.90 -21.05
C ASN A 930 -20.51 -26.60 -22.42
N LEU A 931 -21.21 -25.83 -23.25
CA LEU A 931 -20.73 -25.23 -24.50
C LEU A 931 -20.17 -26.22 -25.53
N GLY A 932 -20.76 -27.42 -25.66
CA GLY A 932 -20.36 -28.39 -26.69
C GLY A 932 -20.56 -27.89 -28.12
N VAL A 933 -21.60 -27.07 -28.28
CA VAL A 933 -22.07 -26.50 -29.54
C VAL A 933 -22.24 -24.99 -29.36
N THR A 934 -21.88 -24.18 -30.37
CA THR A 934 -22.23 -22.74 -30.37
C THR A 934 -23.75 -22.54 -30.42
N SER A 935 -24.25 -21.41 -29.94
CA SER A 935 -25.69 -21.10 -29.98
C SER A 935 -26.27 -21.20 -31.39
N GLN A 936 -25.60 -20.65 -32.40
CA GLN A 936 -26.03 -20.78 -33.79
C GLN A 936 -25.85 -22.21 -34.34
N GLY A 937 -24.80 -22.92 -33.92
CA GLY A 937 -24.63 -24.34 -34.24
C GLY A 937 -25.80 -25.19 -33.75
N ARG A 938 -26.37 -24.90 -32.57
CA ARG A 938 -27.55 -25.59 -32.04
C ARG A 938 -28.79 -25.36 -32.89
N ILE A 939 -29.00 -24.12 -33.34
CA ILE A 939 -30.11 -23.74 -34.22
C ILE A 939 -29.99 -24.47 -35.56
N ASP A 940 -28.79 -24.47 -36.16
CA ASP A 940 -28.51 -25.19 -37.42
C ASP A 940 -28.76 -26.71 -37.31
N LEU A 941 -28.36 -27.32 -36.18
CA LEU A 941 -28.63 -28.74 -35.91
C LEU A 941 -30.14 -29.01 -35.79
N ALA A 942 -30.85 -28.17 -35.02
CA ALA A 942 -32.29 -28.31 -34.81
C ALA A 942 -33.07 -28.16 -36.12
N LEU A 943 -32.72 -27.19 -36.97
CA LEU A 943 -33.33 -26.99 -38.28
C LEU A 943 -33.12 -28.17 -39.24
N ARG A 944 -32.07 -28.96 -39.03
CA ARG A 944 -31.78 -30.20 -39.77
C ARG A 944 -32.47 -31.43 -39.18
N GLY A 945 -33.25 -31.27 -38.11
CA GLY A 945 -34.00 -32.34 -37.46
C GLY A 945 -33.23 -33.12 -36.39
N VAL A 946 -32.03 -32.66 -36.00
CA VAL A 946 -31.35 -33.20 -34.80
C VAL A 946 -32.15 -32.78 -33.56
N ARG A 947 -32.41 -33.72 -32.65
CA ARG A 947 -33.10 -33.44 -31.40
C ARG A 947 -32.07 -33.01 -30.34
N LEU A 948 -32.18 -31.77 -29.89
CA LEU A 948 -31.35 -31.17 -28.84
C LEU A 948 -32.08 -29.99 -28.18
N ASN A 949 -31.68 -29.65 -26.96
CA ASN A 949 -32.01 -28.39 -26.30
C ASN A 949 -30.77 -27.48 -26.23
N ALA A 950 -30.85 -26.41 -25.45
CA ALA A 950 -29.66 -25.71 -24.98
C ALA A 950 -29.06 -26.43 -23.77
N ASP A 951 -27.74 -26.37 -23.61
CA ASP A 951 -26.98 -27.04 -22.54
C ASP A 951 -27.47 -26.69 -21.13
N PHE A 952 -27.81 -25.42 -20.87
CA PHE A 952 -28.32 -24.97 -19.57
C PHE A 952 -29.66 -25.60 -19.19
N VAL A 953 -30.40 -26.19 -20.14
CA VAL A 953 -31.60 -26.97 -19.86
C VAL A 953 -31.21 -28.40 -19.49
N ASP A 954 -30.39 -29.04 -20.34
CA ASP A 954 -29.98 -30.43 -20.16
C ASP A 954 -29.19 -30.63 -18.86
N ASN A 955 -28.21 -29.77 -18.56
CA ASN A 955 -27.33 -29.91 -17.40
C ASN A 955 -27.79 -29.12 -16.14
N SER A 956 -29.03 -28.63 -16.13
CA SER A 956 -29.60 -27.84 -15.03
C SER A 956 -29.70 -28.58 -13.70
N ALA A 957 -29.82 -29.91 -13.72
CA ALA A 957 -30.01 -30.74 -12.53
C ALA A 957 -28.89 -30.57 -11.50
N GLY A 958 -27.65 -30.35 -11.94
CA GLY A 958 -26.54 -30.08 -11.03
C GLY A 958 -26.77 -28.81 -10.21
N VAL A 959 -27.12 -27.70 -10.88
CA VAL A 959 -27.35 -26.41 -10.21
C VAL A 959 -28.60 -26.46 -9.33
N ASN A 960 -29.63 -27.18 -9.76
CA ASN A 960 -30.86 -27.39 -8.99
C ASN A 960 -30.61 -28.20 -7.71
N CYS A 961 -29.89 -29.32 -7.80
CA CYS A 961 -29.51 -30.12 -6.63
C CYS A 961 -28.74 -29.29 -5.59
N SER A 962 -27.79 -28.47 -6.05
CA SER A 962 -27.07 -27.59 -5.14
C SER A 962 -27.91 -26.45 -4.56
N ASP A 963 -29.02 -26.07 -5.19
CA ASP A 963 -29.97 -25.08 -4.63
C ASP A 963 -30.75 -25.68 -3.48
N HIS A 964 -31.27 -26.89 -3.66
CA HIS A 964 -31.88 -27.68 -2.59
C HIS A 964 -30.90 -27.88 -1.43
N GLU A 965 -29.64 -28.21 -1.69
CA GLU A 965 -28.61 -28.35 -0.63
C GLU A 965 -28.52 -27.08 0.24
N VAL A 966 -28.41 -25.90 -0.38
CA VAL A 966 -28.26 -24.63 0.34
C VAL A 966 -29.52 -24.32 1.17
N ASN A 967 -30.71 -24.47 0.58
CA ASN A 967 -31.97 -24.19 1.28
C ASN A 967 -32.23 -25.18 2.43
N LEU A 968 -31.88 -26.46 2.25
CA LEU A 968 -31.93 -27.45 3.33
C LEU A 968 -30.98 -27.09 4.47
N LYS A 969 -29.75 -26.66 4.16
CA LYS A 969 -28.80 -26.23 5.18
C LYS A 969 -29.27 -24.97 5.93
N ILE A 970 -29.86 -24.01 5.23
CA ILE A 970 -30.45 -22.81 5.86
C ILE A 970 -31.56 -23.20 6.82
N LEU A 971 -32.49 -24.07 6.39
CA LEU A 971 -33.57 -24.59 7.22
C LEU A 971 -33.03 -25.30 8.47
N LEU A 972 -32.09 -26.22 8.30
CA LEU A 972 -31.54 -27.05 9.39
C LEU A 972 -30.60 -26.28 10.32
N ALA A 973 -29.97 -25.21 9.85
CA ALA A 973 -29.18 -24.33 10.71
C ALA A 973 -30.04 -23.67 11.81
N ALA A 974 -31.29 -23.32 11.49
CA ALA A 974 -32.25 -22.81 12.48
C ALA A 974 -32.60 -23.88 13.53
N GLU A 975 -32.70 -25.15 13.13
CA GLU A 975 -32.97 -26.28 14.02
C GLU A 975 -31.79 -26.59 14.96
N ILE A 976 -30.55 -26.50 14.45
CA ILE A 976 -29.34 -26.60 15.26
C ILE A 976 -29.29 -25.47 16.29
N LYS A 977 -29.55 -24.23 15.85
CA LYS A 977 -29.57 -23.08 16.74
C LYS A 977 -30.65 -23.22 17.84
N ALA A 978 -31.77 -23.85 17.53
CA ALA A 978 -32.82 -24.16 18.49
C ALA A 978 -32.52 -25.35 19.40
N GLY A 979 -31.38 -26.04 19.22
CA GLY A 979 -30.96 -27.19 20.01
C GLY A 979 -31.76 -28.48 19.75
N ARG A 980 -32.50 -28.55 18.64
CA ARG A 980 -33.29 -29.74 18.25
C ARG A 980 -32.53 -30.74 17.39
N LEU A 981 -31.43 -30.31 16.79
CA LEU A 981 -30.48 -31.14 16.06
C LEU A 981 -29.07 -30.75 16.48
N ASP A 982 -28.16 -31.72 16.54
CA ASP A 982 -26.73 -31.42 16.49
C ASP A 982 -26.17 -31.47 15.06
N TRP A 983 -24.87 -31.20 14.92
CA TRP A 983 -24.20 -31.16 13.62
C TRP A 983 -24.10 -32.55 12.96
N GLU A 984 -23.98 -33.61 13.74
CA GLU A 984 -23.85 -34.98 13.23
C GLU A 984 -25.21 -35.50 12.75
N GLU A 985 -26.24 -35.34 13.57
CA GLU A 985 -27.65 -35.65 13.24
C GLU A 985 -28.12 -34.89 12.00
N ARG A 986 -27.75 -33.60 11.87
CA ARG A 986 -28.06 -32.81 10.68
C ARG A 986 -27.44 -33.39 9.41
N ASN A 987 -26.18 -33.82 9.47
CA ASN A 987 -25.49 -34.36 8.30
C ASN A 987 -26.05 -35.74 7.90
N GLU A 988 -26.41 -36.57 8.88
CA GLU A 988 -27.12 -37.84 8.64
C GLU A 988 -28.50 -37.60 8.02
N LEU A 989 -29.23 -36.57 8.46
CA LEU A 989 -30.51 -36.20 7.85
C LEU A 989 -30.32 -35.75 6.40
N LEU A 990 -29.38 -34.85 6.11
CA LEU A 990 -29.06 -34.44 4.72
C LEU A 990 -28.74 -35.64 3.83
N ALA A 991 -27.93 -36.58 4.32
CA ALA A 991 -27.59 -37.79 3.57
C ALA A 991 -28.81 -38.67 3.28
N ARG A 992 -29.77 -38.79 4.21
CA ARG A 992 -31.02 -39.54 3.99
C ARG A 992 -31.95 -38.89 2.97
N LEU A 993 -31.94 -37.56 2.87
CA LEU A 993 -32.82 -36.81 1.97
C LEU A 993 -32.34 -36.79 0.52
N SER A 994 -31.15 -37.34 0.22
CA SER A 994 -30.52 -37.21 -1.10
C SER A 994 -31.38 -37.79 -2.22
N ASP A 995 -32.05 -38.91 -1.99
CA ASP A 995 -32.86 -39.59 -3.01
C ASP A 995 -34.12 -38.79 -3.35
N ASP A 996 -34.80 -38.25 -2.35
CA ASP A 996 -35.99 -37.40 -2.54
C ASP A 996 -35.64 -36.10 -3.28
N VAL A 997 -34.51 -35.49 -2.92
CA VAL A 997 -33.99 -34.31 -3.65
C VAL A 997 -33.67 -34.68 -5.10
N CYS A 998 -32.99 -35.81 -5.34
CA CYS A 998 -32.71 -36.26 -6.70
C CYS A 998 -33.99 -36.47 -7.50
N LEU A 999 -35.04 -37.06 -6.92
CA LEU A 999 -36.33 -37.25 -7.58
C LEU A 999 -37.00 -35.91 -7.94
N SER A 1000 -37.01 -34.95 -7.01
CA SER A 1000 -37.57 -33.62 -7.26
C SER A 1000 -36.83 -32.87 -8.39
N VAL A 1001 -35.50 -32.90 -8.35
CA VAL A 1001 -34.63 -32.30 -9.37
C VAL A 1001 -34.87 -32.93 -10.75
N LEU A 1002 -34.91 -34.27 -10.85
CA LEU A 1002 -35.13 -34.95 -12.12
C LEU A 1002 -36.53 -34.71 -12.68
N ARG A 1003 -37.54 -34.59 -11.81
CA ARG A 1003 -38.90 -34.20 -12.22
C ARG A 1003 -38.92 -32.80 -12.81
N SER A 1004 -38.21 -31.85 -12.20
CA SER A 1004 -38.04 -30.50 -12.76
C SER A 1004 -37.40 -30.55 -14.16
N ASN A 1005 -36.33 -31.33 -14.36
CA ASN A 1005 -35.71 -31.52 -15.68
C ASN A 1005 -36.70 -32.11 -16.72
N PHE A 1006 -37.47 -33.12 -16.33
CA PHE A 1006 -38.51 -33.69 -17.18
C PHE A 1006 -39.57 -32.67 -17.59
N ASP A 1007 -40.04 -31.84 -16.64
CA ASP A 1007 -41.06 -30.83 -16.87
C ASP A 1007 -40.53 -29.70 -17.76
N GLN A 1008 -39.27 -29.27 -17.60
CA GLN A 1008 -38.63 -28.31 -18.50
C GLN A 1008 -38.54 -28.85 -19.94
N ALA A 1009 -38.08 -30.09 -20.10
CA ALA A 1009 -37.99 -30.71 -21.42
C ALA A 1009 -39.37 -30.83 -22.06
N LEU A 1010 -40.41 -31.13 -21.27
CA LEU A 1010 -41.80 -31.20 -21.74
C LEU A 1010 -42.33 -29.82 -22.13
N ALA A 1011 -42.08 -28.77 -21.34
CA ALA A 1011 -42.49 -27.41 -21.66
C ALA A 1011 -41.96 -26.97 -23.04
N LEU A 1012 -40.68 -27.23 -23.33
CA LEU A 1012 -40.09 -26.96 -24.64
C LEU A 1012 -40.71 -27.78 -25.77
N SER A 1013 -41.06 -29.05 -25.53
CA SER A 1013 -41.78 -29.87 -26.50
C SER A 1013 -43.15 -29.27 -26.83
N LEU A 1014 -43.89 -28.82 -25.81
CA LEU A 1014 -45.20 -28.19 -25.97
C LEU A 1014 -45.09 -26.85 -26.70
N ASP A 1015 -44.09 -26.03 -26.37
CA ASP A 1015 -43.85 -24.74 -27.03
C ASP A 1015 -43.40 -24.91 -28.47
N ALA A 1016 -42.62 -25.95 -28.79
CA ALA A 1016 -42.29 -26.28 -30.17
C ALA A 1016 -43.57 -26.61 -30.99
N VAL A 1017 -44.50 -27.35 -30.40
CA VAL A 1017 -45.81 -27.64 -31.03
C VAL A 1017 -46.67 -26.38 -31.17
N ARG A 1018 -46.72 -25.52 -30.14
CA ARG A 1018 -47.46 -24.23 -30.19
C ARG A 1018 -46.88 -23.30 -31.26
N SER A 1019 -45.56 -23.21 -31.33
CA SER A 1019 -44.84 -22.38 -32.28
C SER A 1019 -45.08 -22.82 -33.74
N GLN A 1020 -45.20 -24.12 -34.00
CA GLN A 1020 -45.58 -24.62 -35.33
C GLN A 1020 -47.01 -24.22 -35.73
N ARG A 1021 -47.90 -23.97 -34.76
CA ARG A 1021 -49.30 -23.55 -35.03
C ARG A 1021 -49.44 -22.04 -35.23
N ASP A 1022 -48.78 -21.24 -34.39
CA ASP A 1022 -48.75 -19.78 -34.49
C ASP A 1022 -47.39 -19.23 -34.04
N VAL A 1023 -46.44 -19.15 -34.97
CA VAL A 1023 -45.11 -18.60 -34.71
C VAL A 1023 -45.15 -17.10 -34.37
N TYR A 1024 -46.16 -16.37 -34.85
CA TYR A 1024 -46.31 -14.94 -34.58
C TYR A 1024 -46.74 -14.67 -33.13
N SER A 1025 -47.34 -15.65 -32.44
CA SER A 1025 -47.52 -15.55 -30.98
C SER A 1025 -46.19 -15.45 -30.23
N ILE A 1026 -45.19 -16.22 -30.65
CA ILE A 1026 -43.86 -16.21 -30.07
C ILE A 1026 -43.12 -14.93 -30.45
N GLU A 1027 -43.28 -14.44 -31.67
CA GLU A 1027 -42.73 -13.15 -32.10
C GLU A 1027 -43.20 -11.99 -31.20
N ARG A 1028 -44.49 -11.94 -30.84
CA ARG A 1028 -45.02 -10.94 -29.91
C ARG A 1028 -44.39 -11.02 -28.51
N VAL A 1029 -44.07 -12.23 -28.05
CA VAL A 1029 -43.36 -12.43 -26.77
C VAL A 1029 -41.93 -11.89 -26.88
N ILE A 1030 -41.20 -12.22 -27.95
CA ILE A 1030 -39.83 -11.69 -28.18
C ILE A 1030 -39.87 -10.16 -28.16
N LYS A 1031 -40.78 -9.56 -28.93
CA LYS A 1031 -40.93 -8.10 -28.98
C LYS A 1031 -41.25 -7.49 -27.61
N SER A 1032 -42.13 -8.13 -26.83
CA SER A 1032 -42.47 -7.65 -25.49
C SER A 1032 -41.25 -7.68 -24.55
N LEU A 1033 -40.39 -8.70 -24.66
CA LEU A 1033 -39.16 -8.79 -23.85
C LEU A 1033 -38.07 -7.83 -24.33
N GLU A 1034 -38.00 -7.54 -25.63
CA GLU A 1034 -37.13 -6.49 -26.19
C GLU A 1034 -37.56 -5.10 -25.71
N ASP A 1035 -38.86 -4.79 -25.72
CA ASP A 1035 -39.42 -3.52 -25.24
C ASP A 1035 -39.13 -3.31 -23.73
N LEU A 1036 -39.02 -4.41 -22.97
CA LEU A 1036 -38.62 -4.41 -21.55
C LEU A 1036 -37.09 -4.37 -21.36
N GLY A 1037 -36.30 -4.48 -22.43
CA GLY A 1037 -34.84 -4.55 -22.38
C GLY A 1037 -34.27 -5.85 -21.79
N VAL A 1038 -35.10 -6.89 -21.65
CA VAL A 1038 -34.71 -8.20 -21.11
C VAL A 1038 -33.96 -9.02 -22.16
N VAL A 1039 -34.34 -8.88 -23.42
CA VAL A 1039 -33.83 -9.64 -24.57
C VAL A 1039 -33.24 -8.72 -25.63
N ASP A 1040 -32.18 -9.17 -26.31
CA ASP A 1040 -31.63 -8.57 -27.52
C ASP A 1040 -31.51 -9.66 -28.59
N ARG A 1041 -32.24 -9.55 -29.71
CA ARG A 1041 -32.31 -10.62 -30.72
C ARG A 1041 -30.96 -11.01 -31.30
N ILE A 1042 -30.08 -10.04 -31.56
CA ILE A 1042 -28.78 -10.30 -32.18
C ILE A 1042 -27.89 -11.02 -31.17
N ARG A 1043 -27.81 -10.51 -29.95
CA ARG A 1043 -27.00 -11.05 -28.86
C ARG A 1043 -27.47 -12.44 -28.44
N ASP A 1044 -28.77 -12.62 -28.30
CA ASP A 1044 -29.38 -13.84 -27.76
C ASP A 1044 -29.70 -14.87 -28.86
N HIS A 1045 -29.29 -14.60 -30.11
CA HIS A 1045 -29.47 -15.45 -31.28
C HIS A 1045 -30.93 -15.84 -31.54
N LEU A 1046 -31.84 -14.88 -31.38
CA LEU A 1046 -33.26 -15.05 -31.69
C LEU A 1046 -33.56 -14.55 -33.11
N PRO A 1047 -34.46 -15.22 -33.84
CA PRO A 1047 -34.78 -14.87 -35.22
C PRO A 1047 -35.48 -13.52 -35.30
N ASP A 1048 -35.21 -12.78 -36.37
CA ASP A 1048 -35.96 -11.57 -36.69
C ASP A 1048 -37.33 -11.90 -37.34
N LEU A 1049 -38.10 -10.87 -37.68
CA LEU A 1049 -39.43 -11.05 -38.28
C LEU A 1049 -39.35 -11.69 -39.69
N GLU A 1050 -38.27 -11.46 -40.43
CA GLU A 1050 -38.06 -12.01 -41.77
C GLU A 1050 -37.77 -13.51 -41.68
N ASP A 1051 -36.89 -13.91 -40.76
CA ASP A 1051 -36.59 -15.31 -40.43
C ASP A 1051 -37.85 -16.05 -40.00
N ILE A 1052 -38.63 -15.48 -39.07
CA ILE A 1052 -39.89 -16.05 -38.58
C ILE A 1052 -40.88 -16.25 -39.74
N SER A 1053 -41.02 -15.25 -40.62
CA SER A 1053 -41.93 -15.32 -41.76
C SER A 1053 -41.48 -16.37 -42.78
N SER A 1054 -40.18 -16.46 -43.05
CA SER A 1054 -39.57 -17.48 -43.93
C SER A 1054 -39.79 -18.89 -43.39
N ARG A 1055 -39.64 -19.09 -42.07
CA ARG A 1055 -39.91 -20.38 -41.40
C ARG A 1055 -41.40 -20.74 -41.46
N ASN A 1056 -42.30 -19.78 -41.22
CA ASN A 1056 -43.74 -19.99 -41.31
C ASN A 1056 -44.17 -20.49 -42.71
N ILE A 1057 -43.64 -19.88 -43.79
CA ILE A 1057 -43.88 -20.33 -45.18
C ILE A 1057 -43.43 -21.78 -45.38
N LYS A 1058 -42.34 -22.20 -44.73
CA LYS A 1058 -41.82 -23.57 -44.75
C LYS A 1058 -42.52 -24.51 -43.76
N SER A 1059 -43.58 -24.06 -43.08
CA SER A 1059 -44.26 -24.80 -41.99
C SER A 1059 -43.30 -25.21 -40.87
N GLN A 1060 -42.29 -24.38 -40.61
CA GLN A 1060 -41.32 -24.52 -39.53
C GLN A 1060 -41.65 -23.52 -38.42
N GLY A 1061 -41.68 -23.98 -37.18
CA GLY A 1061 -41.77 -23.12 -35.99
C GLY A 1061 -40.39 -22.68 -35.50
N MET A 1062 -40.34 -22.20 -34.26
CA MET A 1062 -39.11 -21.95 -33.52
C MET A 1062 -38.40 -23.27 -33.20
N THR A 1063 -37.06 -23.22 -33.11
CA THR A 1063 -36.25 -24.35 -32.69
C THR A 1063 -36.25 -24.48 -31.15
N ARG A 1064 -36.03 -25.69 -30.63
CA ARG A 1064 -35.96 -25.92 -29.17
C ARG A 1064 -34.86 -25.08 -28.48
N PRO A 1065 -33.65 -24.90 -29.06
CA PRO A 1065 -32.65 -23.99 -28.49
C PRO A 1065 -33.14 -22.54 -28.37
N GLU A 1066 -33.83 -22.00 -29.39
CA GLU A 1066 -34.39 -20.63 -29.31
C GLU A 1066 -35.51 -20.54 -28.26
N LEU A 1067 -36.37 -21.55 -28.20
CA LEU A 1067 -37.44 -21.63 -27.19
C LEU A 1067 -36.88 -21.76 -25.77
N ALA A 1068 -35.77 -22.49 -25.59
CA ALA A 1068 -35.09 -22.60 -24.30
C ALA A 1068 -34.60 -21.23 -23.81
N THR A 1069 -33.95 -20.45 -24.69
CA THR A 1069 -33.52 -19.08 -24.41
C THR A 1069 -34.71 -18.19 -24.06
N LEU A 1070 -35.79 -18.23 -24.86
CA LEU A 1070 -36.97 -17.41 -24.63
C LEU A 1070 -37.71 -17.78 -23.35
N ASN A 1071 -37.85 -19.07 -23.06
CA ASN A 1071 -38.46 -19.57 -21.83
C ASN A 1071 -37.68 -19.08 -20.61
N ALA A 1072 -36.35 -19.13 -20.67
CA ALA A 1072 -35.52 -18.63 -19.58
C ALA A 1072 -35.74 -17.13 -19.32
N PHE A 1073 -35.66 -16.28 -20.35
CA PHE A 1073 -35.87 -14.84 -20.16
C PHE A 1073 -37.29 -14.50 -19.69
N THR A 1074 -38.29 -15.24 -20.17
CA THR A 1074 -39.69 -15.08 -19.73
C THR A 1074 -39.83 -15.42 -18.24
N LYS A 1075 -39.25 -16.54 -17.79
CA LYS A 1075 -39.24 -16.95 -16.39
C LYS A 1075 -38.55 -15.94 -15.50
N MET A 1076 -37.40 -15.39 -15.91
CA MET A 1076 -36.71 -14.34 -15.15
C MET A 1076 -37.61 -13.11 -14.93
N GLU A 1077 -38.32 -12.67 -15.97
CA GLU A 1077 -39.22 -11.52 -15.88
C GLU A 1077 -40.47 -11.83 -15.04
N VAL A 1078 -41.05 -13.04 -15.18
CA VAL A 1078 -42.17 -13.50 -14.35
C VAL A 1078 -41.76 -13.55 -12.88
N TYR A 1079 -40.63 -14.18 -12.57
CA TYR A 1079 -40.08 -14.26 -11.22
C TYR A 1079 -39.88 -12.88 -10.60
N ARG A 1080 -39.27 -11.96 -11.35
CA ARG A 1080 -39.07 -10.57 -10.91
C ARG A 1080 -40.39 -9.89 -10.56
N ARG A 1081 -41.41 -10.00 -11.42
CA ARG A 1081 -42.74 -9.43 -11.16
C ARG A 1081 -43.45 -10.07 -9.96
N LEU A 1082 -43.29 -11.38 -9.78
CA LEU A 1082 -43.83 -12.10 -8.63
C LEU A 1082 -43.17 -11.63 -7.33
N LEU A 1083 -41.84 -11.43 -7.33
CA LEU A 1083 -41.14 -10.87 -6.18
C LEU A 1083 -41.57 -9.45 -5.85
N ASP A 1084 -41.77 -8.60 -6.85
CA ASP A 1084 -42.21 -7.20 -6.70
C ASP A 1084 -43.68 -7.08 -6.23
N SER A 1085 -44.45 -8.18 -6.19
CA SER A 1085 -45.84 -8.16 -5.73
C SER A 1085 -45.97 -7.87 -4.22
N PRO A 1086 -47.03 -7.21 -3.74
CA PRO A 1086 -47.22 -7.02 -2.30
C PRO A 1086 -47.35 -8.34 -1.52
N VAL A 1087 -46.91 -8.35 -0.25
CA VAL A 1087 -47.12 -9.50 0.65
C VAL A 1087 -48.63 -9.76 0.79
N GLY A 1088 -49.04 -11.03 0.67
CA GLY A 1088 -50.44 -11.45 0.71
C GLY A 1088 -51.21 -11.28 -0.61
N ALA A 1089 -50.58 -10.80 -1.69
CA ALA A 1089 -51.22 -10.70 -3.00
C ALA A 1089 -51.43 -12.08 -3.67
N ILE A 1090 -50.65 -13.09 -3.28
CA ILE A 1090 -50.71 -14.45 -3.80
C ILE A 1090 -51.25 -15.35 -2.68
N PRO A 1091 -52.43 -15.99 -2.86
CA PRO A 1091 -52.98 -16.93 -1.90
C PRO A 1091 -52.15 -18.22 -1.84
N ASP A 1092 -52.24 -18.94 -0.72
CA ASP A 1092 -51.67 -20.28 -0.52
C ASP A 1092 -50.15 -20.38 -0.76
N LEU A 1093 -49.41 -19.30 -0.42
CA LEU A 1093 -47.95 -19.22 -0.63
C LEU A 1093 -47.17 -20.32 0.10
N ASP A 1094 -47.68 -20.73 1.26
CA ASP A 1094 -47.08 -21.76 2.12
C ASP A 1094 -47.14 -23.15 1.46
N ASP A 1095 -48.18 -23.45 0.68
CA ASP A 1095 -48.29 -24.73 -0.03
C ASP A 1095 -47.19 -24.87 -1.09
N TYR A 1096 -46.88 -23.79 -1.81
CA TYR A 1096 -45.78 -23.76 -2.76
C TYR A 1096 -44.42 -23.91 -2.07
N LEU A 1097 -44.25 -23.28 -0.90
CA LEU A 1097 -43.03 -23.42 -0.10
C LEU A 1097 -42.82 -24.87 0.36
N ILE A 1098 -43.87 -25.48 0.92
CA ILE A 1098 -43.83 -26.84 1.43
C ILE A 1098 -43.51 -27.82 0.30
N SER A 1099 -44.09 -27.62 -0.89
CA SER A 1099 -43.85 -28.49 -2.06
C SER A 1099 -42.40 -28.51 -2.56
N TYR A 1100 -41.57 -27.53 -2.16
CA TYR A 1100 -40.15 -27.50 -2.49
C TYR A 1100 -39.32 -28.50 -1.67
N PHE A 1101 -39.73 -28.78 -0.43
CA PHE A 1101 -38.97 -29.61 0.50
C PHE A 1101 -39.46 -31.07 0.52
N PRO A 1102 -38.58 -32.05 0.82
CA PRO A 1102 -38.99 -33.44 0.97
C PRO A 1102 -40.02 -33.63 2.11
N ASP A 1103 -40.98 -34.54 1.91
CA ASP A 1103 -42.08 -34.82 2.86
C ASP A 1103 -41.57 -35.12 4.28
N GLN A 1104 -40.45 -35.84 4.40
CA GLN A 1104 -39.84 -36.15 5.70
C GLN A 1104 -39.47 -34.89 6.50
N LEU A 1105 -39.04 -33.82 5.83
CA LEU A 1105 -38.77 -32.54 6.50
C LEU A 1105 -40.04 -31.78 6.80
N VAL A 1106 -41.07 -31.92 5.95
CA VAL A 1106 -42.38 -31.32 6.18
C VAL A 1106 -42.94 -31.80 7.52
N GLU A 1107 -42.85 -33.10 7.78
CA GLU A 1107 -43.25 -33.71 9.05
C GLU A 1107 -42.37 -33.26 10.23
N PHE A 1108 -41.06 -33.11 10.03
CA PHE A 1108 -40.12 -32.73 11.09
C PHE A 1108 -40.23 -31.26 11.52
N CYS A 1109 -40.30 -30.34 10.56
CA CYS A 1109 -40.31 -28.90 10.81
C CYS A 1109 -41.73 -28.34 11.06
N GLY A 1110 -42.78 -29.02 10.60
CA GLY A 1110 -44.17 -28.60 10.82
C GLY A 1110 -44.46 -27.19 10.32
N GLU A 1111 -45.11 -26.35 11.12
CA GLU A 1111 -45.48 -24.96 10.74
C GLU A 1111 -44.28 -24.00 10.59
N ARG A 1112 -43.05 -24.44 10.91
CA ARG A 1112 -41.85 -23.57 10.94
C ARG A 1112 -41.26 -23.24 9.57
N PHE A 1113 -41.77 -23.79 8.47
CA PHE A 1113 -41.30 -23.44 7.13
C PHE A 1113 -41.45 -21.95 6.82
N GLY A 1114 -42.49 -21.30 7.37
CA GLY A 1114 -42.69 -19.85 7.22
C GLY A 1114 -41.58 -19.00 7.84
N GLU A 1115 -40.75 -19.58 8.73
CA GLU A 1115 -39.58 -18.90 9.31
C GLU A 1115 -38.33 -18.99 8.41
N HIS A 1116 -38.38 -19.72 7.30
CA HIS A 1116 -37.25 -19.82 6.37
C HIS A 1116 -36.96 -18.44 5.77
N LEU A 1117 -35.70 -17.97 5.88
CA LEU A 1117 -35.32 -16.62 5.44
C LEU A 1117 -35.55 -16.35 3.95
N LEU A 1118 -35.64 -17.41 3.13
CA LEU A 1118 -35.97 -17.34 1.71
C LEU A 1118 -37.35 -17.93 1.35
N ALA A 1119 -38.26 -18.03 2.33
CA ALA A 1119 -39.58 -18.63 2.14
C ALA A 1119 -40.31 -18.05 0.92
N ARG A 1120 -40.31 -16.72 0.82
CA ARG A 1120 -40.96 -15.99 -0.27
C ARG A 1120 -40.30 -16.29 -1.61
N GLU A 1121 -38.99 -16.22 -1.69
CA GLU A 1121 -38.23 -16.43 -2.92
C GLU A 1121 -38.38 -17.88 -3.42
N ILE A 1122 -38.32 -18.86 -2.52
CA ILE A 1122 -38.60 -20.27 -2.84
C ILE A 1122 -39.99 -20.43 -3.45
N SER A 1123 -41.03 -19.91 -2.80
CA SER A 1123 -42.40 -20.00 -3.32
C SER A 1123 -42.54 -19.35 -4.69
N MET A 1124 -41.94 -18.18 -4.93
CA MET A 1124 -41.99 -17.52 -6.23
C MET A 1124 -41.26 -18.32 -7.32
N THR A 1125 -40.16 -18.99 -6.99
CA THR A 1125 -39.45 -19.88 -7.91
C THR A 1125 -40.30 -21.10 -8.26
N VAL A 1126 -40.95 -21.73 -7.27
CA VAL A 1126 -41.87 -22.85 -7.53
C VAL A 1126 -43.02 -22.41 -8.43
N ILE A 1127 -43.68 -21.29 -8.13
CA ILE A 1127 -44.76 -20.74 -8.96
C ILE A 1127 -44.26 -20.45 -10.39
N THR A 1128 -43.08 -19.82 -10.54
CA THR A 1128 -42.50 -19.49 -11.85
C THR A 1128 -42.21 -20.73 -12.68
N ASN A 1129 -41.81 -21.83 -12.05
CA ASN A 1129 -41.53 -23.08 -12.74
C ASN A 1129 -42.80 -23.87 -13.10
N LEU A 1130 -43.90 -23.65 -12.38
CA LEU A 1130 -45.21 -24.26 -12.65
C LEU A 1130 -45.98 -23.55 -13.78
N LEU A 1131 -45.85 -22.22 -13.88
CA LEU A 1131 -46.42 -21.39 -14.95
C LEU A 1131 -45.73 -21.64 -16.29
#